data_AF-A0A3S0CDN9-F1
#
_entry.id   AF-A0A3S0CDN9-F1
#
_cell.length_a   1.000
_cell.length_b   1.000
_cell.length_c   1.000
_cell.angle_alpha   90.00
_cell.angle_beta   90.00
_cell.angle_gamma   90.00
#
_symmetry.space_group_name_H-M   'P 1'
#
loop_
_entity.id
_entity.type
_entity.pdbx_description
1 polymer ?
#
loop_
_entity_poly.entity_id
_entity_poly.type
_entity_poly.pdbx_seq_one_letter_code
_entity_poly.pdbx_strand_id
1 'polypeptide(L)'
;MRGVTYENAPSGWNEALPLGNGHFGGMVFYEDNRLTMAMNHYDVYYRKLNRYSRAFREGEGRDFERQYGYSFEELRQRALEMYRNPQQEAIFLYGDALSPESMYRKYGKASGGTSHYPTGELRLFVNEGLREAARSSLSLDVERAEVRLGVEVGEKDGEEEPRQDGERLEASFFVAQGEDWLVTEIRQSSPGLLPAVELAVPARRYVNMQVTYHQEDETTFYYRGSFYPDGEDRERHAPFSFVVVMKIVGAVGRLLDSEDGDGLHIELCEAGREVTLLTTVVTEEETGDPLRLALARAAGVDLARVAMLREAHRQHWTQFWRRSSVSLSDPVLEDLWYINLYAIACSSGRGGRMIEQACGLNGLWDIKQPTKWGSMWYWDVNIQAAFWPLYTANHLEVAQAFNDGLLSYVAEAERMAEQFYGMEGIAGDYPHALYFSIWPWCAQFLWNYYRYSGDLGFLREQAYPLFRKTARFFESFLQENPETGRLDIFPDISPEQGPLTRNSTCSLSAVKYLLLIASEAGELVGAAESDAFKWRALAERLAPYPTGESPGYGGVFLDSEWAPATVHLRHPSLLMPIYPIGEVDRYSETDVRRRAENTLRYAAKNTEYGMFQFGWLSCVASRLGLGDTALRLLYEQGIDLSLRVNGLFAEETERWMNYCNITNEPLYHPFMMEASGELVAAVNEMLLQSYSGVIEVFPAVPDGLSEMERPAGEYAHLVYGNVRSYVAWEECAYRGLLAVGAFEVSARRVGGRTMWVYVVSQAGNRAVLRHPWAVGTRVQIWGRNGTGWSTVQATAEGDCLAWDTQAGWAYAIYPQEVELLPEEIEGWCLASSFSKRPDPPSAGSATPRVVRPLVHQAHTGRRVFLGKDGETDLLRKLDHFTFDYYAGNHRESRLAAYRLDFGVGAETQQKRYELALPRQMHVGGVLGQTFRPISPDMLFTARAGIGWEPGSAALVALDRGEPDELRRDFIGGETEATFVIELPRGRYDVLFITGDSEAPSYTEIAVEGQSTWKPERALQAGEFACDILPIAMRKDGYAGIRFSTLPGMVWRINVLIVNKGYVYL
;
A
#
# COMPACT_ATOMS: atom_id res chain seq x y z
N MET A 1 -6.84 -9.35 18.03
CA MET A 1 -5.68 -9.34 17.13
C MET A 1 -6.10 -8.62 15.87
N ARG A 2 -5.48 -7.47 15.60
CA ARG A 2 -5.58 -6.77 14.31
C ARG A 2 -4.40 -7.19 13.44
N GLY A 3 -4.61 -7.34 12.13
CA GLY A 3 -3.60 -7.82 11.18
C GLY A 3 -4.12 -8.88 10.23
N VAL A 4 -3.26 -9.76 9.72
CA VAL A 4 -3.59 -10.72 8.64
C VAL A 4 -3.27 -12.16 9.04
N THR A 5 -4.03 -13.13 8.54
CA THR A 5 -3.80 -14.55 8.80
C THR A 5 -4.00 -15.36 7.52
N TYR A 6 -3.05 -16.24 7.24
CA TYR A 6 -3.15 -17.30 6.23
C TYR A 6 -3.26 -18.64 6.95
N GLU A 7 -4.23 -19.47 6.59
CA GLU A 7 -4.44 -20.81 7.16
C GLU A 7 -4.35 -21.87 6.06
N ASN A 8 -3.44 -22.83 6.17
CA ASN A 8 -3.26 -23.95 5.22
C ASN A 8 -3.10 -23.49 3.76
N ALA A 9 -2.50 -22.33 3.55
CA ALA A 9 -2.33 -21.74 2.24
C ALA A 9 -0.90 -21.22 2.07
N PRO A 10 -0.21 -21.62 1.00
CA PRO A 10 1.11 -21.06 0.70
C PRO A 10 0.98 -19.56 0.41
N SER A 11 2.02 -18.83 0.81
CA SER A 11 2.18 -17.40 0.61
C SER A 11 3.54 -17.15 -0.02
N GLY A 12 3.55 -16.54 -1.20
CA GLY A 12 4.79 -16.12 -1.85
C GLY A 12 5.05 -14.64 -1.64
N TRP A 13 5.94 -14.08 -2.45
CA TRP A 13 6.33 -12.66 -2.37
C TRP A 13 5.15 -11.67 -2.36
N ASN A 14 4.15 -11.92 -3.21
CA ASN A 14 3.01 -11.02 -3.36
C ASN A 14 2.00 -11.12 -2.21
N GLU A 15 2.11 -12.17 -1.38
CA GLU A 15 1.33 -12.36 -0.15
C GLU A 15 2.16 -12.09 1.11
N ALA A 16 3.43 -11.74 0.98
CA ALA A 16 4.33 -11.62 2.11
C ALA A 16 3.89 -10.54 3.13
N LEU A 17 4.22 -10.76 4.40
CA LEU A 17 3.79 -9.94 5.54
C LEU A 17 4.93 -9.01 6.00
N PRO A 18 4.68 -7.70 6.15
CA PRO A 18 5.71 -6.71 6.47
C PRO A 18 6.15 -6.72 7.94
N LEU A 19 7.45 -6.56 8.15
CA LEU A 19 8.09 -6.24 9.42
C LEU A 19 9.12 -5.11 9.22
N GLY A 20 9.34 -4.31 10.25
CA GLY A 20 10.45 -3.37 10.29
C GLY A 20 10.45 -2.47 11.52
N ASN A 21 11.58 -1.83 11.75
CA ASN A 21 11.77 -0.80 12.78
C ASN A 21 12.11 0.58 12.17
N GLY A 22 11.91 0.73 10.86
CA GLY A 22 12.27 1.91 10.08
C GLY A 22 13.71 1.94 9.55
N HIS A 23 14.61 1.09 10.07
CA HIS A 23 16.00 0.98 9.57
C HIS A 23 16.29 -0.39 8.98
N PHE A 24 15.88 -1.44 9.69
CA PHE A 24 15.95 -2.83 9.28
C PHE A 24 14.53 -3.38 9.16
N GLY A 25 14.29 -4.16 8.12
CA GLY A 25 12.96 -4.67 7.84
C GLY A 25 12.98 -5.73 6.76
N GLY A 26 11.79 -6.17 6.39
CA GLY A 26 11.64 -7.21 5.40
C GLY A 26 10.22 -7.75 5.31
N MET A 27 10.06 -8.73 4.44
CA MET A 27 8.79 -9.39 4.18
C MET A 27 8.92 -10.88 4.49
N VAL A 28 7.96 -11.41 5.25
CA VAL A 28 7.92 -12.82 5.65
C VAL A 28 6.86 -13.57 4.84
N PHE A 29 7.22 -14.71 4.26
CA PHE A 29 6.30 -15.56 3.53
C PHE A 29 6.65 -17.05 3.67
N TYR A 30 5.68 -17.92 3.44
CA TYR A 30 5.80 -19.36 3.63
C TYR A 30 5.27 -20.09 2.38
N GLU A 31 6.19 -20.62 1.58
CA GLU A 31 5.93 -21.37 0.35
C GLU A 31 6.89 -22.56 0.28
N ASP A 32 6.48 -23.65 -0.38
CA ASP A 32 7.31 -24.85 -0.57
C ASP A 32 7.93 -25.38 0.74
N ASN A 33 7.15 -25.34 1.83
CA ASN A 33 7.58 -25.71 3.18
C ASN A 33 8.81 -24.95 3.72
N ARG A 34 9.08 -23.78 3.12
CA ARG A 34 10.19 -22.89 3.44
C ARG A 34 9.63 -21.56 3.92
N LEU A 35 9.97 -21.20 5.15
CA LEU A 35 9.67 -19.89 5.70
C LEU A 35 10.81 -18.94 5.36
N THR A 36 10.50 -17.89 4.62
CA THR A 36 11.50 -16.95 4.11
C THR A 36 11.21 -15.56 4.65
N MET A 37 12.25 -14.93 5.22
CA MET A 37 12.28 -13.50 5.54
C MET A 37 13.25 -12.84 4.57
N ALA A 38 12.72 -12.06 3.63
CA ALA A 38 13.54 -11.26 2.74
C ALA A 38 13.86 -9.92 3.40
N MET A 39 15.14 -9.63 3.58
CA MET A 39 15.65 -8.60 4.47
C MET A 39 16.22 -7.41 3.69
N ASN A 40 15.96 -6.22 4.21
CA ASN A 40 16.50 -4.96 3.74
C ASN A 40 16.87 -4.08 4.93
N HIS A 41 18.08 -3.53 4.88
CA HIS A 41 18.60 -2.54 5.78
C HIS A 41 18.84 -1.24 4.99
N TYR A 42 18.38 -0.12 5.52
CA TYR A 42 18.36 1.18 4.83
C TYR A 42 19.72 1.56 4.23
N ASP A 43 20.78 1.39 5.02
CA ASP A 43 22.16 1.71 4.64
C ASP A 43 22.73 0.88 3.49
N VAL A 44 22.11 -0.26 3.17
CA VAL A 44 22.48 -1.12 2.04
C VAL A 44 21.54 -0.81 0.88
N TYR A 45 20.24 -0.84 1.15
CA TYR A 45 19.18 -0.71 0.15
C TYR A 45 19.31 0.58 -0.66
N TYR A 46 19.37 1.74 -0.01
CA TYR A 46 19.43 3.03 -0.69
C TYR A 46 20.83 3.49 -1.11
N ARG A 47 21.89 2.80 -0.68
CA ARG A 47 23.29 3.23 -0.88
C ARG A 47 23.74 3.27 -2.33
N LYS A 48 23.00 2.61 -3.22
CA LYS A 48 23.31 2.59 -4.65
C LYS A 48 23.15 3.98 -5.31
N LEU A 49 22.38 4.90 -4.74
CA LEU A 49 22.12 6.21 -5.37
C LEU A 49 23.36 7.11 -5.46
N ASN A 50 23.42 7.94 -6.52
CA ASN A 50 24.59 8.77 -6.83
C ASN A 50 25.00 9.77 -5.75
N ARG A 51 24.01 10.41 -5.13
CA ARG A 51 24.15 11.28 -3.94
C ARG A 51 24.93 10.65 -2.77
N TYR A 52 25.00 9.32 -2.71
CA TYR A 52 25.73 8.61 -1.66
C TYR A 52 27.16 8.22 -2.04
N SER A 53 27.57 8.48 -3.29
CA SER A 53 28.98 8.33 -3.71
C SER A 53 29.91 9.26 -2.92
N ARG A 54 31.16 8.87 -2.77
CA ARG A 54 32.18 9.68 -2.08
C ARG A 54 32.48 10.96 -2.87
N ALA A 55 32.56 10.85 -4.20
CA ALA A 55 32.71 12.01 -5.09
C ALA A 55 31.64 13.09 -4.84
N PHE A 56 30.36 12.70 -4.76
CA PHE A 56 29.28 13.64 -4.47
C PHE A 56 29.43 14.32 -3.11
N ARG A 57 29.76 13.55 -2.05
CA ARG A 57 29.92 14.09 -0.68
C ARG A 57 31.15 14.98 -0.52
N GLU A 58 32.19 14.80 -1.34
CA GLU A 58 33.41 15.63 -1.35
C GLU A 58 33.23 16.95 -2.12
N GLY A 59 32.04 17.23 -2.66
CA GLY A 59 31.68 18.53 -3.23
C GLY A 59 31.54 18.53 -4.76
N GLU A 60 31.83 17.41 -5.43
CA GLU A 60 31.62 17.21 -6.88
C GLU A 60 30.14 16.94 -7.24
N GLY A 61 29.21 17.54 -6.48
CA GLY A 61 27.76 17.34 -6.65
C GLY A 61 27.25 17.65 -8.07
N ARG A 62 25.98 17.37 -8.33
CA ARG A 62 25.36 17.52 -9.65
C ARG A 62 25.53 18.95 -10.19
N ASP A 63 25.92 19.04 -11.46
CA ASP A 63 25.98 20.30 -12.22
C ASP A 63 24.57 20.66 -12.73
N PHE A 64 24.12 21.87 -12.38
CA PHE A 64 22.79 22.37 -12.74
C PHE A 64 22.81 23.45 -13.83
N GLU A 65 23.96 23.85 -14.38
CA GLU A 65 24.06 24.94 -15.37
C GLU A 65 23.10 24.75 -16.56
N ARG A 66 22.81 23.49 -16.92
CA ARG A 66 21.83 23.15 -17.96
C ARG A 66 20.90 22.03 -17.53
N GLN A 67 19.60 22.22 -17.75
CA GLN A 67 18.58 21.16 -17.65
C GLN A 67 18.02 20.84 -19.03
N TYR A 68 17.89 19.55 -19.33
CA TYR A 68 17.45 19.06 -20.64
C TYR A 68 18.29 19.59 -21.83
N GLY A 69 19.56 19.93 -21.57
CA GLY A 69 20.46 20.51 -22.57
C GLY A 69 20.36 22.04 -22.73
N TYR A 70 19.46 22.70 -22.00
CA TYR A 70 19.21 24.15 -22.08
C TYR A 70 19.57 24.87 -20.79
N SER A 71 20.03 26.11 -20.90
CA SER A 71 19.96 27.08 -19.79
C SER A 71 18.49 27.45 -19.52
N PHE A 72 18.19 28.02 -18.35
CA PHE A 72 16.83 28.42 -18.03
C PHE A 72 16.27 29.47 -19.01
N GLU A 73 17.09 30.43 -19.46
CA GLU A 73 16.66 31.44 -20.43
C GLU A 73 16.33 30.83 -21.80
N GLU A 74 17.13 29.89 -22.28
CA GLU A 74 16.85 29.15 -23.53
C GLU A 74 15.54 28.35 -23.40
N LEU A 75 15.32 27.69 -22.25
CA LEU A 75 14.09 26.93 -21.99
C LEU A 75 12.86 27.84 -21.88
N ARG A 76 13.00 29.00 -21.22
CA ARG A 76 11.95 30.02 -21.11
C ARG A 76 11.56 30.58 -22.48
N GLN A 77 12.55 30.91 -23.30
CA GLN A 77 12.30 31.41 -24.66
C GLN A 77 11.58 30.37 -25.52
N ARG A 78 12.02 29.11 -25.45
CA ARG A 78 11.34 27.99 -26.10
C ARG A 78 9.91 27.82 -25.59
N ALA A 79 9.70 27.95 -24.29
CA ALA A 79 8.38 27.87 -23.69
C ALA A 79 7.45 28.98 -24.20
N LEU A 80 7.93 30.23 -24.31
CA LEU A 80 7.19 31.34 -24.93
C LEU A 80 6.82 31.04 -26.39
N GLU A 81 7.77 30.48 -27.15
CA GLU A 81 7.56 30.12 -28.55
C GLU A 81 6.55 28.98 -28.74
N MET A 82 6.31 28.16 -27.73
CA MET A 82 5.39 27.02 -27.79
C MET A 82 4.05 27.26 -27.08
N TYR A 83 3.98 28.28 -26.23
CA TYR A 83 2.75 28.63 -25.52
C TYR A 83 1.70 29.18 -26.50
N ARG A 84 0.56 28.48 -26.62
CA ARG A 84 -0.48 28.79 -27.61
C ARG A 84 -1.88 28.67 -27.01
N ASN A 85 -2.77 29.52 -27.49
CA ASN A 85 -4.19 29.44 -27.21
C ASN A 85 -4.83 28.31 -28.07
N PRO A 86 -5.44 27.27 -27.46
CA PRO A 86 -6.02 26.12 -28.17
C PRO A 86 -7.20 26.46 -29.09
N GLN A 87 -7.87 27.59 -28.85
CA GLN A 87 -8.95 28.06 -29.72
C GLN A 87 -8.43 28.68 -31.02
N GLN A 88 -7.14 29.01 -31.09
CA GLN A 88 -6.50 29.62 -32.25
C GLN A 88 -5.59 28.63 -32.99
N GLU A 89 -4.79 27.84 -32.25
CA GLU A 89 -3.81 26.91 -32.81
C GLU A 89 -3.71 25.63 -31.94
N ALA A 90 -2.99 24.61 -32.42
CA ALA A 90 -2.78 23.38 -31.66
C ALA A 90 -1.88 23.60 -30.43
N ILE A 91 -2.18 22.90 -29.33
CA ILE A 91 -1.37 22.92 -28.10
C ILE A 91 -0.17 21.98 -28.17
N PHE A 92 0.89 22.33 -27.47
CA PHE A 92 2.07 21.49 -27.28
C PHE A 92 2.08 20.86 -25.87
N LEU A 93 2.51 19.61 -25.78
CA LEU A 93 2.77 18.96 -24.50
C LEU A 93 4.08 19.51 -23.93
N TYR A 94 4.18 19.59 -22.60
CA TYR A 94 5.38 20.12 -21.95
C TYR A 94 6.66 19.36 -22.34
N GLY A 95 6.56 18.05 -22.62
CA GLY A 95 7.70 17.24 -23.05
C GLY A 95 8.33 17.73 -24.38
N ASP A 96 7.56 18.36 -25.26
CA ASP A 96 8.07 18.94 -26.50
C ASP A 96 8.96 20.19 -26.22
N ALA A 97 8.71 20.90 -25.11
CA ALA A 97 9.52 22.03 -24.66
C ALA A 97 10.83 21.54 -24.00
N LEU A 98 10.79 20.42 -23.27
CA LEU A 98 11.99 19.87 -22.62
C LEU A 98 12.98 19.26 -23.62
N SER A 99 12.51 18.64 -24.71
CA SER A 99 13.41 18.08 -25.73
C SER A 99 12.78 18.03 -27.12
N PRO A 100 13.48 18.51 -28.18
CA PRO A 100 13.03 18.37 -29.56
C PRO A 100 13.05 16.91 -30.05
N GLU A 101 13.78 16.04 -29.37
CA GLU A 101 13.95 14.62 -29.69
C GLU A 101 13.30 13.72 -28.64
N SER A 102 12.24 14.18 -27.98
CA SER A 102 11.60 13.46 -26.87
C SER A 102 11.40 11.96 -27.18
N MET A 103 12.29 11.14 -26.65
CA MET A 103 12.36 9.69 -26.88
C MET A 103 11.08 8.99 -26.40
N TYR A 104 10.35 9.61 -25.46
CA TYR A 104 9.02 9.20 -25.00
C TYR A 104 8.05 9.00 -26.17
N ARG A 105 8.05 9.92 -27.15
CA ARG A 105 7.16 9.86 -28.32
C ARG A 105 7.53 8.72 -29.27
N LYS A 106 8.79 8.29 -29.28
CA LYS A 106 9.35 7.38 -30.29
C LYS A 106 9.52 5.95 -29.79
N TYR A 107 9.79 5.77 -28.49
CA TYR A 107 10.15 4.48 -27.90
C TYR A 107 9.53 4.21 -26.51
N GLY A 108 8.72 5.13 -25.96
CA GLY A 108 8.29 5.08 -24.56
C GLY A 108 9.41 5.53 -23.61
N LYS A 109 9.07 5.67 -22.31
CA LYS A 109 10.08 5.92 -21.26
C LYS A 109 10.97 4.69 -21.18
N ALA A 110 12.30 4.82 -21.29
CA ALA A 110 13.18 3.74 -20.85
C ALA A 110 12.84 3.43 -19.39
N SER A 111 12.83 2.17 -18.97
CA SER A 111 12.54 1.77 -17.59
C SER A 111 13.49 2.50 -16.65
N GLY A 112 13.06 3.66 -16.14
CA GLY A 112 13.83 4.54 -15.29
C GLY A 112 13.68 4.05 -13.87
N GLY A 113 14.78 3.58 -13.30
CA GLY A 113 14.87 3.17 -11.91
C GLY A 113 16.31 2.80 -11.59
N THR A 114 16.89 3.44 -10.58
CA THR A 114 18.12 2.97 -9.96
C THR A 114 17.80 1.71 -9.19
N SER A 115 18.58 0.66 -9.40
CA SER A 115 18.31 -0.64 -8.80
C SER A 115 18.89 -0.71 -7.38
N HIS A 116 18.04 -0.92 -6.37
CA HIS A 116 18.50 -1.10 -4.98
C HIS A 116 18.99 -2.52 -4.70
N TYR A 117 20.00 -2.65 -3.85
CA TYR A 117 20.51 -3.96 -3.42
C TYR A 117 19.82 -4.43 -2.15
N PRO A 118 19.36 -5.69 -2.10
CA PRO A 118 18.77 -6.22 -0.89
C PRO A 118 19.87 -6.46 0.12
N THR A 119 19.47 -6.56 1.38
CA THR A 119 20.41 -7.05 2.38
C THR A 119 20.63 -8.55 2.23
N GLY A 120 19.56 -9.33 2.02
CA GLY A 120 19.62 -10.77 1.80
C GLY A 120 18.33 -11.48 2.19
N GLU A 121 18.37 -12.78 2.39
CA GLU A 121 17.25 -13.61 2.83
C GLU A 121 17.68 -14.53 3.97
N LEU A 122 16.80 -14.71 4.95
CA LEU A 122 16.87 -15.75 5.97
C LEU A 122 15.79 -16.79 5.68
N ARG A 123 16.18 -18.05 5.51
CA ARG A 123 15.26 -19.15 5.17
C ARG A 123 15.32 -20.24 6.23
N LEU A 124 14.15 -20.73 6.63
CA LEU A 124 13.96 -21.80 7.61
C LEU A 124 13.32 -23.00 6.89
N PHE A 125 13.95 -24.18 7.01
CA PHE A 125 13.52 -25.40 6.33
C PHE A 125 12.87 -26.34 7.34
N VAL A 126 11.58 -26.62 7.16
CA VAL A 126 10.84 -27.55 8.00
C VAL A 126 11.17 -29.00 7.61
N ASN A 127 11.26 -29.92 8.58
CA ASN A 127 11.56 -31.34 8.34
C ASN A 127 10.47 -32.04 7.49
N GLU A 128 10.81 -33.17 6.87
CA GLU A 128 9.87 -33.92 6.01
C GLU A 128 8.61 -34.40 6.74
N GLY A 129 8.71 -34.78 8.02
CA GLY A 129 7.57 -35.27 8.81
C GLY A 129 6.44 -34.24 8.96
N LEU A 130 6.78 -32.96 9.03
CA LEU A 130 5.81 -31.85 9.03
C LEU A 130 5.38 -31.42 7.61
N ARG A 131 5.98 -31.93 6.52
CA ARG A 131 5.60 -31.52 5.15
C ARG A 131 4.31 -32.21 4.67
N GLU A 132 4.15 -33.50 4.96
CA GLU A 132 3.14 -34.34 4.29
C GLU A 132 1.73 -34.28 4.92
N ALA A 133 1.61 -33.83 6.17
CA ALA A 133 0.36 -33.91 6.95
C ALA A 133 0.06 -32.66 7.80
N ALA A 134 0.72 -31.53 7.55
CA ALA A 134 0.62 -30.40 8.46
C ALA A 134 -0.50 -29.40 8.15
N ARG A 135 -1.09 -28.89 9.23
CA ARG A 135 -1.80 -27.62 9.23
C ARG A 135 -0.79 -26.50 9.43
N SER A 136 -0.86 -25.46 8.60
CA SER A 136 0.01 -24.29 8.70
C SER A 136 -0.79 -23.02 8.95
N SER A 137 -0.21 -22.07 9.69
CA SER A 137 -0.76 -20.72 9.80
C SER A 137 0.36 -19.70 9.81
N LEU A 138 0.30 -18.72 8.90
CA LEU A 138 1.18 -17.55 8.89
C LEU A 138 0.35 -16.32 9.25
N SER A 139 0.76 -15.55 10.25
CA SER A 139 -0.03 -14.41 10.74
C SER A 139 0.81 -13.19 11.09
N LEU A 140 0.28 -12.00 10.80
CA LEU A 140 0.80 -10.70 11.22
C LEU A 140 -0.05 -10.14 12.35
N ASP A 141 0.58 -9.82 13.49
CA ASP A 141 -0.01 -9.08 14.60
C ASP A 141 0.54 -7.65 14.60
N VAL A 142 -0.23 -6.67 14.12
CA VAL A 142 0.24 -5.28 13.99
C VAL A 142 0.36 -4.58 15.35
N GLU A 143 -0.36 -5.04 16.36
CA GLU A 143 -0.30 -4.48 17.71
C GLU A 143 0.98 -4.90 18.43
N ARG A 144 1.52 -6.08 18.07
CA ARG A 144 2.78 -6.61 18.59
C ARG A 144 3.94 -6.48 17.60
N ALA A 145 3.68 -6.04 16.37
CA ALA A 145 4.63 -6.01 15.26
C ALA A 145 5.42 -7.31 15.12
N GLU A 146 4.69 -8.41 14.97
CA GLU A 146 5.24 -9.75 14.99
C GLU A 146 4.58 -10.60 13.89
N VAL A 147 5.39 -11.34 13.14
CA VAL A 147 4.90 -12.38 12.23
C VAL A 147 5.13 -13.74 12.87
N ARG A 148 4.10 -14.60 12.87
CA ARG A 148 4.18 -15.96 13.43
C ARG A 148 3.81 -17.00 12.39
N LEU A 149 4.64 -18.03 12.28
CA LEU A 149 4.31 -19.30 11.64
C LEU A 149 4.00 -20.34 12.70
N GLY A 150 2.92 -21.10 12.52
CA GLY A 150 2.69 -22.38 13.19
C GLY A 150 2.56 -23.49 12.15
N VAL A 151 3.21 -24.63 12.37
CA VAL A 151 3.09 -25.83 11.55
C VAL A 151 2.90 -27.01 12.50
N GLU A 152 1.84 -27.79 12.34
CA GLU A 152 1.53 -28.93 13.20
C GLU A 152 0.99 -30.11 12.40
N VAL A 153 1.31 -31.35 12.78
CA VAL A 153 0.73 -32.54 12.16
C VAL A 153 -0.76 -32.61 12.49
N GLY A 154 -1.62 -32.63 11.48
CA GLY A 154 -3.07 -32.79 11.66
C GLY A 154 -3.45 -34.20 12.12
N GLU A 155 -4.49 -34.35 12.95
CA GLU A 155 -5.12 -35.65 13.19
C GLU A 155 -5.63 -36.22 11.85
N LYS A 156 -5.38 -37.50 11.59
CA LYS A 156 -6.07 -38.21 10.50
C LYS A 156 -7.53 -38.34 10.89
N ASP A 157 -8.43 -37.79 10.09
CA ASP A 157 -9.87 -37.99 10.26
C ASP A 157 -10.17 -39.50 10.30
N GLY A 158 -10.63 -40.01 11.46
CA GLY A 158 -11.01 -41.41 11.67
C GLY A 158 -10.35 -42.17 12.83
N GLU A 159 -9.45 -41.58 13.62
CA GLU A 159 -8.97 -42.18 14.87
C GLU A 159 -9.85 -41.72 16.06
N GLU A 160 -10.57 -42.65 16.73
CA GLU A 160 -11.53 -42.38 17.82
C GLU A 160 -10.90 -41.96 19.17
N GLU A 161 -9.57 -41.79 19.26
CA GLU A 161 -8.91 -41.27 20.46
C GLU A 161 -7.94 -40.13 20.11
N PRO A 162 -8.05 -38.97 20.79
CA PRO A 162 -7.15 -37.84 20.56
C PRO A 162 -5.72 -38.24 20.96
N ARG A 163 -4.78 -38.21 20.02
CA ARG A 163 -3.36 -38.36 20.37
C ARG A 163 -2.94 -37.13 21.17
N GLN A 164 -2.67 -37.31 22.45
CA GLN A 164 -1.96 -36.32 23.26
C GLN A 164 -0.55 -36.13 22.65
N ASP A 165 -0.30 -34.92 22.15
CA ASP A 165 0.96 -34.36 21.63
C ASP A 165 1.37 -34.76 20.19
N GLY A 166 0.73 -34.15 19.19
CA GLY A 166 1.25 -34.12 17.81
C GLY A 166 2.48 -33.23 17.66
N GLU A 167 3.35 -33.53 16.68
CA GLU A 167 4.53 -32.70 16.38
C GLU A 167 4.10 -31.32 15.87
N ARG A 168 4.66 -30.28 16.48
CA ARG A 168 4.42 -28.86 16.21
C ARG A 168 5.71 -28.04 16.23
N LEU A 169 5.82 -27.14 15.25
CA LEU A 169 6.83 -26.11 15.10
C LEU A 169 6.15 -24.73 15.13
N GLU A 170 6.66 -23.80 15.94
CA GLU A 170 6.30 -22.39 15.90
C GLU A 170 7.53 -21.54 15.61
N ALA A 171 7.41 -20.54 14.75
CA ALA A 171 8.44 -19.54 14.53
C ALA A 171 7.85 -18.13 14.64
N SER A 172 8.53 -17.24 15.35
CA SER A 172 8.14 -15.85 15.60
C SER A 172 9.24 -14.91 15.12
N PHE A 173 8.88 -13.93 14.30
CA PHE A 173 9.78 -12.91 13.77
C PHE A 173 9.37 -11.54 14.31
N PHE A 174 10.34 -10.80 14.83
CA PHE A 174 10.22 -9.37 15.04
C PHE A 174 11.56 -8.68 14.76
N VAL A 175 11.49 -7.43 14.29
CA VAL A 175 12.67 -6.57 14.21
C VAL A 175 12.68 -5.71 15.47
N ALA A 176 13.73 -5.83 16.27
CA ALA A 176 13.84 -5.15 17.55
C ALA A 176 13.77 -3.62 17.37
N GLN A 177 12.96 -2.97 18.19
CA GLN A 177 12.87 -1.51 18.16
C GLN A 177 14.10 -0.88 18.81
N GLY A 178 14.67 0.14 18.15
CA GLY A 178 15.85 0.87 18.62
C GLY A 178 17.20 0.19 18.37
N GLU A 179 17.22 -1.02 17.80
CA GLU A 179 18.45 -1.77 17.48
C GLU A 179 18.31 -2.55 16.17
N ASP A 180 19.41 -2.72 15.42
CA ASP A 180 19.42 -3.41 14.11
C ASP A 180 19.46 -4.94 14.27
N TRP A 181 18.50 -5.52 15.01
CA TRP A 181 18.36 -6.96 15.22
C TRP A 181 17.04 -7.49 14.63
N LEU A 182 17.13 -8.44 13.72
CA LEU A 182 16.05 -9.37 13.41
C LEU A 182 16.16 -10.55 14.38
N VAL A 183 15.08 -10.81 15.12
CA VAL A 183 15.01 -11.91 16.07
C VAL A 183 14.00 -12.93 15.56
N THR A 184 14.45 -14.16 15.41
CA THR A 184 13.62 -15.31 15.06
C THR A 184 13.63 -16.31 16.21
N GLU A 185 12.53 -16.38 16.95
CA GLU A 185 12.35 -17.36 18.03
C GLU A 185 11.59 -18.57 17.52
N ILE A 186 12.17 -19.75 17.66
CA ILE A 186 11.63 -21.02 17.19
C ILE A 186 11.35 -21.92 18.39
N ARG A 187 10.15 -22.50 18.42
CA ARG A 187 9.74 -23.51 19.39
C ARG A 187 9.38 -24.81 18.69
N GLN A 188 9.90 -25.91 19.20
CA GLN A 188 9.70 -27.25 18.69
C GLN A 188 9.13 -28.13 19.81
N SER A 189 8.04 -28.83 19.53
CA SER A 189 7.51 -29.87 20.43
C SER A 189 8.51 -31.03 20.65
N SER A 190 9.16 -31.46 19.56
CA SER A 190 10.27 -32.41 19.52
C SER A 190 11.52 -31.74 18.90
N PRO A 191 12.74 -32.02 19.39
CA PRO A 191 13.97 -31.61 18.71
C PRO A 191 14.03 -32.10 17.26
N GLY A 192 14.54 -31.27 16.34
CA GLY A 192 14.81 -31.65 14.95
C GLY A 192 13.68 -31.39 13.94
N LEU A 193 12.61 -30.70 14.34
CA LEU A 193 11.55 -30.25 13.43
C LEU A 193 11.99 -29.14 12.47
N LEU A 194 13.05 -28.38 12.84
CA LEU A 194 13.75 -27.44 11.99
C LEU A 194 15.20 -27.94 11.76
N PRO A 195 15.46 -28.75 10.72
CA PRO A 195 16.78 -29.34 10.47
C PRO A 195 17.83 -28.35 9.94
N ALA A 196 17.42 -27.28 9.25
CA ALA A 196 18.35 -26.37 8.62
C ALA A 196 17.82 -24.95 8.49
N VAL A 197 18.77 -24.02 8.37
CA VAL A 197 18.53 -22.61 8.04
C VAL A 197 19.51 -22.17 6.95
N GLU A 198 19.18 -21.10 6.24
CA GLU A 198 20.06 -20.53 5.23
C GLU A 198 20.09 -19.00 5.31
N LEU A 199 21.30 -18.45 5.23
CA LEU A 199 21.53 -17.04 4.91
C LEU A 199 21.98 -16.93 3.45
N ALA A 200 21.25 -16.21 2.62
CA ALA A 200 21.56 -16.09 1.21
C ALA A 200 21.43 -14.65 0.72
N VAL A 201 22.11 -14.35 -0.39
CA VAL A 201 21.77 -13.21 -1.22
C VAL A 201 21.57 -13.73 -2.64
N PRO A 202 20.46 -13.41 -3.34
CA PRO A 202 20.20 -13.98 -4.65
C PRO A 202 21.11 -13.38 -5.73
N ALA A 203 22.40 -13.74 -5.71
CA ALA A 203 23.49 -13.08 -6.43
C ALA A 203 23.27 -13.07 -7.95
N ARG A 204 22.60 -14.09 -8.50
CA ARG A 204 22.19 -14.13 -9.92
C ARG A 204 21.32 -12.93 -10.34
N ARG A 205 20.57 -12.34 -9.40
CA ARG A 205 19.75 -11.13 -9.61
C ARG A 205 20.57 -9.83 -9.46
N TYR A 206 21.74 -9.88 -8.84
CA TYR A 206 22.54 -8.73 -8.42
C TYR A 206 23.98 -8.79 -8.93
N VAL A 207 24.14 -8.84 -10.25
CA VAL A 207 25.43 -9.13 -10.93
C VAL A 207 26.60 -8.21 -10.57
N ASN A 208 26.34 -7.01 -10.06
CA ASN A 208 27.35 -6.02 -9.68
C ASN A 208 27.62 -5.96 -8.17
N MET A 209 27.04 -6.87 -7.39
CA MET A 209 27.31 -7.03 -5.96
C MET A 209 28.16 -8.28 -5.72
N GLN A 210 29.24 -8.12 -4.96
CA GLN A 210 30.11 -9.21 -4.57
C GLN A 210 29.74 -9.69 -3.17
N VAL A 211 29.61 -11.00 -2.98
CA VAL A 211 29.27 -11.63 -1.70
C VAL A 211 30.27 -12.75 -1.39
N THR A 212 30.72 -12.82 -0.15
CA THR A 212 31.54 -13.94 0.36
C THR A 212 30.97 -14.45 1.69
N TYR A 213 30.98 -15.77 1.86
CA TYR A 213 30.28 -16.49 2.94
C TYR A 213 31.29 -17.14 3.89
N HIS A 214 31.05 -17.06 5.20
CA HIS A 214 32.00 -17.46 6.23
C HIS A 214 31.31 -18.05 7.47
N GLN A 215 32.06 -18.88 8.20
CA GLN A 215 31.71 -19.40 9.53
C GLN A 215 32.81 -18.96 10.51
N GLU A 216 32.43 -18.29 11.60
CA GLU A 216 33.37 -17.89 12.66
C GLU A 216 33.54 -19.03 13.68
N ASP A 217 32.42 -19.61 14.12
CA ASP A 217 32.36 -20.73 15.05
C ASP A 217 31.11 -21.58 14.78
N GLU A 218 30.84 -22.59 15.60
CA GLU A 218 29.67 -23.48 15.44
C GLU A 218 28.33 -22.78 15.70
N THR A 219 28.30 -21.52 16.13
CA THR A 219 27.09 -20.76 16.44
C THR A 219 26.97 -19.43 15.68
N THR A 220 28.01 -19.00 14.98
CA THR A 220 28.13 -17.67 14.40
C THR A 220 28.54 -17.75 12.92
N PHE A 221 27.66 -17.29 12.04
CA PHE A 221 27.78 -17.38 10.59
C PHE A 221 27.56 -15.99 9.97
N TYR A 222 28.28 -15.65 8.91
CA TYR A 222 28.16 -14.32 8.31
C TYR A 222 28.53 -14.28 6.83
N TYR A 223 28.05 -13.26 6.14
CA TYR A 223 28.55 -12.90 4.82
C TYR A 223 28.98 -11.44 4.74
N ARG A 224 29.89 -11.17 3.81
CA ARG A 224 30.37 -9.83 3.48
C ARG A 224 29.88 -9.47 2.08
N GLY A 225 29.14 -8.37 1.98
CA GLY A 225 28.66 -7.82 0.72
C GLY A 225 29.40 -6.54 0.33
N SER A 226 29.59 -6.29 -0.96
CA SER A 226 30.10 -5.01 -1.46
C SER A 226 29.62 -4.66 -2.86
N PHE A 227 29.48 -3.36 -3.14
CA PHE A 227 29.12 -2.81 -4.45
C PHE A 227 29.51 -1.32 -4.58
N TYR A 228 29.54 -0.79 -5.79
CA TYR A 228 29.79 0.63 -6.03
C TYR A 228 28.47 1.43 -6.10
N PRO A 229 28.35 2.56 -5.38
CA PRO A 229 27.31 3.56 -5.64
C PRO A 229 27.34 4.07 -7.09
N ASP A 230 26.24 4.65 -7.56
CA ASP A 230 26.16 5.20 -8.91
C ASP A 230 27.03 6.45 -9.07
N GLY A 231 27.74 6.55 -10.19
CA GLY A 231 28.68 7.65 -10.45
C GLY A 231 29.94 7.67 -9.56
N GLU A 232 30.19 6.64 -8.75
CA GLU A 232 31.42 6.54 -7.97
C GLU A 232 32.66 6.34 -8.87
N ASP A 233 33.73 7.08 -8.60
CA ASP A 233 35.03 6.90 -9.25
C ASP A 233 35.71 5.62 -8.72
N ARG A 234 35.65 4.55 -9.52
CA ARG A 234 36.17 3.23 -9.17
C ARG A 234 37.70 3.15 -9.13
N GLU A 235 38.40 4.13 -9.69
CA GLU A 235 39.87 4.20 -9.64
C GLU A 235 40.35 4.87 -8.34
N ARG A 236 39.53 5.78 -7.78
CA ARG A 236 39.86 6.53 -6.56
C ARG A 236 39.29 5.93 -5.28
N HIS A 237 38.10 5.33 -5.35
CA HIS A 237 37.37 4.89 -4.16
C HIS A 237 37.14 3.37 -4.13
N ALA A 238 37.18 2.80 -2.93
CA ALA A 238 36.78 1.41 -2.68
C ALA A 238 35.25 1.26 -2.77
N PRO A 239 34.72 0.06 -3.09
CA PRO A 239 33.28 -0.18 -3.06
C PRO A 239 32.74 -0.03 -1.64
N PHE A 240 31.47 0.34 -1.52
CA PHE A 240 30.74 0.28 -0.27
C PHE A 240 30.69 -1.17 0.23
N SER A 241 30.90 -1.36 1.53
CA SER A 241 30.95 -2.68 2.17
C SER A 241 30.01 -2.81 3.38
N PHE A 242 29.48 -4.01 3.55
CA PHE A 242 28.62 -4.37 4.69
C PHE A 242 28.81 -5.83 5.09
N VAL A 243 28.41 -6.15 6.33
CA VAL A 243 28.47 -7.49 6.91
C VAL A 243 27.11 -7.81 7.50
N VAL A 244 26.61 -9.01 7.22
CA VAL A 244 25.42 -9.57 7.87
C VAL A 244 25.85 -10.79 8.65
N VAL A 245 25.58 -10.79 9.95
CA VAL A 245 25.93 -11.88 10.87
C VAL A 245 24.66 -12.45 11.48
N MET A 246 24.61 -13.77 11.58
CA MET A 246 23.60 -14.51 12.33
C MET A 246 24.26 -15.29 13.47
N LYS A 247 23.71 -15.11 14.67
CA LYS A 247 24.04 -15.88 15.87
C LYS A 247 22.92 -16.87 16.16
N ILE A 248 23.28 -18.11 16.43
CA ILE A 248 22.38 -19.19 16.84
C ILE A 248 22.51 -19.38 18.36
N VAL A 249 21.37 -19.43 19.05
CA VAL A 249 21.29 -19.73 20.49
C VAL A 249 20.34 -20.91 20.69
N GLY A 250 20.77 -21.92 21.44
CA GLY A 250 19.99 -23.15 21.68
C GLY A 250 20.20 -24.27 20.65
N ALA A 251 21.14 -24.09 19.71
CA ALA A 251 21.62 -25.09 18.76
C ALA A 251 23.07 -24.77 18.35
N VAL A 252 23.74 -25.72 17.70
CA VAL A 252 24.99 -25.48 16.95
C VAL A 252 24.74 -25.76 15.47
N GLY A 253 25.59 -25.22 14.60
CA GLY A 253 25.43 -25.23 13.16
C GLY A 253 26.63 -25.86 12.47
N ARG A 254 26.36 -26.62 11.41
CA ARG A 254 27.38 -27.16 10.50
C ARG A 254 27.08 -26.71 9.08
N LEU A 255 28.08 -26.17 8.40
CA LEU A 255 27.93 -25.79 6.99
C LEU A 255 27.73 -27.02 6.11
N LEU A 256 26.78 -26.92 5.20
CA LEU A 256 26.53 -27.87 4.13
C LEU A 256 27.03 -27.27 2.81
N ASP A 257 27.52 -28.14 1.92
CA ASP A 257 27.87 -27.73 0.56
C ASP A 257 26.60 -27.26 -0.16
N SER A 258 26.56 -25.99 -0.55
CA SER A 258 25.45 -25.46 -1.36
C SER A 258 25.57 -25.98 -2.78
N GLU A 259 24.52 -26.66 -3.28
CA GLU A 259 24.46 -27.14 -4.68
C GLU A 259 24.49 -25.98 -5.70
N ASP A 260 24.00 -24.79 -5.31
CA ASP A 260 23.88 -23.61 -6.17
C ASP A 260 24.95 -22.52 -5.92
N GLY A 261 25.71 -22.61 -4.82
CA GLY A 261 26.77 -21.67 -4.44
C GLY A 261 26.30 -20.27 -3.96
N ASP A 262 24.99 -20.06 -3.82
CA ASP A 262 24.38 -18.74 -3.61
C ASP A 262 24.01 -18.42 -2.14
N GLY A 263 24.48 -19.20 -1.14
CA GLY A 263 24.17 -18.98 0.28
C GLY A 263 24.95 -19.85 1.28
N LEU A 264 24.82 -19.54 2.57
CA LEU A 264 25.25 -20.34 3.72
C LEU A 264 24.12 -21.27 4.15
N HIS A 265 24.14 -22.51 3.67
CA HIS A 265 23.22 -23.54 4.17
C HIS A 265 23.79 -24.17 5.45
N ILE A 266 23.04 -24.08 6.54
CA ILE A 266 23.49 -24.42 7.89
C ILE A 266 22.56 -25.49 8.45
N GLU A 267 23.09 -26.69 8.64
CA GLU A 267 22.42 -27.77 9.36
C GLU A 267 22.43 -27.46 10.86
N LEU A 268 21.25 -27.49 11.49
CA LEU A 268 21.11 -27.32 12.94
C LEU A 268 21.35 -28.65 13.66
N CYS A 269 22.48 -28.72 14.34
CA CYS A 269 22.90 -29.82 15.20
C CYS A 269 22.58 -29.50 16.67
N GLU A 270 22.31 -30.53 17.47
CA GLU A 270 22.03 -30.39 18.92
C GLU A 270 20.92 -29.38 19.25
N ALA A 271 19.99 -29.15 18.32
CA ALA A 271 18.92 -28.17 18.48
C ALA A 271 17.97 -28.58 19.60
N GLY A 272 17.85 -27.72 20.61
CA GLY A 272 16.88 -27.90 21.69
C GLY A 272 15.43 -27.65 21.24
N ARG A 273 14.51 -27.68 22.21
CA ARG A 273 13.11 -27.29 21.98
C ARG A 273 12.92 -25.81 21.69
N GLU A 274 13.88 -24.98 22.09
CA GLU A 274 13.89 -23.55 21.81
C GLU A 274 15.19 -23.20 21.09
N VAL A 275 15.07 -22.57 19.92
CA VAL A 275 16.20 -22.07 19.13
C VAL A 275 15.91 -20.61 18.82
N THR A 276 16.90 -19.75 18.98
CA THR A 276 16.80 -18.34 18.59
C THR A 276 17.87 -18.00 17.57
N LEU A 277 17.46 -17.39 16.46
CA LEU A 277 18.36 -16.81 15.48
C LEU A 277 18.33 -15.29 15.68
N LEU A 278 19.51 -14.69 15.80
CA LEU A 278 19.65 -13.24 15.83
C LEU A 278 20.48 -12.79 14.64
N THR A 279 19.89 -12.00 13.76
CA THR A 279 20.55 -11.48 12.56
C THR A 279 20.71 -9.97 12.66
N THR A 280 21.91 -9.46 12.42
CA THR A 280 22.20 -8.01 12.40
C THR A 280 23.05 -7.63 11.19
N VAL A 281 23.01 -6.35 10.84
CA VAL A 281 23.72 -5.75 9.72
C VAL A 281 24.67 -4.68 10.26
N VAL A 282 25.91 -4.67 9.78
CA VAL A 282 26.88 -3.61 10.06
C VAL A 282 27.46 -3.12 8.74
N THR A 283 27.52 -1.80 8.58
CA THR A 283 28.00 -1.15 7.35
C THR A 283 29.25 -0.31 7.61
N GLU A 284 29.99 0.04 6.56
CA GLU A 284 31.14 0.95 6.69
C GLU A 284 30.79 2.37 7.15
N GLU A 285 29.52 2.76 7.05
CA GLU A 285 29.02 4.04 7.54
C GLU A 285 28.87 4.03 9.07
N GLU A 286 28.79 2.84 9.67
CA GLU A 286 28.81 2.70 11.12
C GLU A 286 30.23 2.71 11.69
N THR A 287 31.16 2.04 11.00
CA THR A 287 32.49 1.76 11.54
C THR A 287 33.50 1.53 10.42
N GLY A 288 34.77 1.88 10.68
CA GLY A 288 35.88 1.57 9.78
C GLY A 288 36.23 0.08 9.67
N ASP A 289 35.71 -0.76 10.57
CA ASP A 289 35.85 -2.23 10.51
C ASP A 289 34.50 -2.92 10.80
N PRO A 290 33.65 -3.07 9.77
CA PRO A 290 32.32 -3.66 9.91
C PRO A 290 32.34 -5.09 10.44
N LEU A 291 33.34 -5.89 10.05
CA LEU A 291 33.44 -7.28 10.45
C LEU A 291 33.71 -7.41 11.94
N ARG A 292 34.71 -6.69 12.45
CA ARG A 292 35.05 -6.73 13.88
C ARG A 292 33.88 -6.32 14.76
N LEU A 293 33.13 -5.29 14.36
CA LEU A 293 31.97 -4.83 15.12
C LEU A 293 30.80 -5.83 15.04
N ALA A 294 30.53 -6.41 13.87
CA ALA A 294 29.50 -7.43 13.70
C ALA A 294 29.77 -8.66 14.59
N LEU A 295 31.01 -9.18 14.59
CA LEU A 295 31.40 -10.31 15.43
C LEU A 295 31.35 -9.97 16.93
N ALA A 296 31.77 -8.77 17.32
CA ALA A 296 31.65 -8.32 18.71
C ALA A 296 30.18 -8.22 19.18
N ARG A 297 29.28 -7.72 18.32
CA ARG A 297 27.83 -7.72 18.59
C ARG A 297 27.30 -9.14 18.76
N ALA A 298 27.63 -10.06 17.85
CA ALA A 298 27.20 -11.45 17.92
C ALA A 298 27.72 -12.19 19.16
N ALA A 299 28.96 -11.93 19.59
CA ALA A 299 29.56 -12.53 20.78
C ALA A 299 28.92 -12.04 22.09
N GLY A 300 28.34 -10.84 22.11
CA GLY A 300 27.74 -10.22 23.29
C GLY A 300 26.26 -10.55 23.53
N VAL A 301 25.64 -11.40 22.71
CA VAL A 301 24.20 -11.70 22.76
C VAL A 301 23.94 -13.08 23.35
N ASP A 302 23.02 -13.14 24.32
CA ASP A 302 22.51 -14.34 24.96
C ASP A 302 20.97 -14.30 25.10
N LEU A 303 20.37 -15.31 25.74
CA LEU A 303 18.92 -15.37 25.96
C LEU A 303 18.39 -14.22 26.84
N ALA A 304 19.19 -13.69 27.77
CA ALA A 304 18.79 -12.56 28.59
C ALA A 304 18.68 -11.29 27.72
N ARG A 305 19.62 -11.10 26.79
CA ARG A 305 19.57 -10.01 25.81
C ARG A 305 18.37 -10.13 24.88
N VAL A 306 18.05 -11.33 24.40
CA VAL A 306 16.83 -11.57 23.58
C VAL A 306 15.57 -11.14 24.34
N ALA A 307 15.43 -11.54 25.60
CA ALA A 307 14.28 -11.16 26.43
C ALA A 307 14.16 -9.64 26.60
N MET A 308 15.29 -8.93 26.77
CA MET A 308 15.31 -7.46 26.82
C MET A 308 14.86 -6.82 25.50
N LEU A 309 15.34 -7.33 24.35
CA LEU A 309 14.93 -6.84 23.03
C LEU A 309 13.42 -7.01 22.82
N ARG A 310 12.88 -8.18 23.18
CA ARG A 310 11.45 -8.48 23.06
C ARG A 310 10.59 -7.58 23.95
N GLU A 311 11.03 -7.31 25.18
CA GLU A 311 10.30 -6.43 26.09
C GLU A 311 10.33 -4.98 25.59
N ALA A 312 11.49 -4.46 25.19
CA ALA A 312 11.61 -3.12 24.61
C ALA A 312 10.75 -2.95 23.35
N HIS A 313 10.75 -3.96 22.47
CA HIS A 313 9.90 -4.00 21.28
C HIS A 313 8.41 -3.92 21.61
N ARG A 314 7.94 -4.75 22.56
CA ARG A 314 6.52 -4.73 22.99
C ARG A 314 6.14 -3.42 23.64
N GLN A 315 7.02 -2.84 24.44
CA GLN A 315 6.79 -1.53 25.06
C GLN A 315 6.67 -0.43 24.02
N HIS A 316 7.55 -0.41 23.01
CA HIS A 316 7.50 0.53 21.90
C HIS A 316 6.15 0.48 21.18
N TRP A 317 5.73 -0.69 20.71
CA TRP A 317 4.46 -0.82 19.96
C TRP A 317 3.23 -0.60 20.84
N THR A 318 3.31 -0.95 22.14
CA THR A 318 2.28 -0.58 23.10
C THR A 318 2.15 0.94 23.24
N GLN A 319 3.27 1.68 23.28
CA GLN A 319 3.26 3.14 23.32
C GLN A 319 2.76 3.74 22.00
N PHE A 320 3.18 3.18 20.86
CA PHE A 320 2.72 3.57 19.54
C PHE A 320 1.18 3.54 19.46
N TRP A 321 0.56 2.40 19.74
CA TRP A 321 -0.90 2.24 19.68
C TRP A 321 -1.68 2.87 20.85
N ARG A 322 -0.99 3.31 21.91
CA ARG A 322 -1.61 4.11 22.97
C ARG A 322 -1.92 5.54 22.49
N ARG A 323 -1.10 6.10 21.59
CA ARG A 323 -1.27 7.48 21.10
C ARG A 323 -2.61 7.67 20.39
N SER A 324 -2.97 6.74 19.50
CA SER A 324 -4.22 6.85 18.76
C SER A 324 -4.86 5.51 18.42
N SER A 325 -6.17 5.54 18.22
CA SER A 325 -6.95 4.37 17.81
C SER A 325 -8.28 4.80 17.21
N VAL A 326 -8.82 4.01 16.28
CA VAL A 326 -10.15 4.18 15.69
C VAL A 326 -11.02 2.95 15.94
N SER A 327 -12.33 3.17 15.99
CA SER A 327 -13.37 2.14 15.94
C SER A 327 -14.46 2.60 14.97
N LEU A 328 -14.77 1.77 13.98
CA LEU A 328 -15.68 2.11 12.88
C LEU A 328 -16.81 1.08 12.76
N SER A 329 -17.97 1.50 12.23
CA SER A 329 -19.01 0.59 11.74
C SER A 329 -18.51 -0.34 10.61
N ASP A 330 -17.40 0.02 9.96
CA ASP A 330 -16.77 -0.73 8.87
C ASP A 330 -15.54 -1.51 9.38
N PRO A 331 -15.66 -2.81 9.67
CA PRO A 331 -14.56 -3.59 10.25
C PRO A 331 -13.41 -3.83 9.26
N VAL A 332 -13.68 -3.82 7.95
CA VAL A 332 -12.62 -3.97 6.94
C VAL A 332 -11.79 -2.70 6.91
N LEU A 333 -12.43 -1.53 6.82
CA LEU A 333 -11.71 -0.27 6.82
C LEU A 333 -11.00 0.01 8.15
N GLU A 334 -11.58 -0.42 9.28
CA GLU A 334 -10.91 -0.38 10.58
C GLU A 334 -9.61 -1.18 10.55
N ASP A 335 -9.64 -2.47 10.16
CA ASP A 335 -8.43 -3.30 10.08
C ASP A 335 -7.39 -2.72 9.11
N LEU A 336 -7.83 -2.17 7.97
CA LEU A 336 -6.96 -1.52 6.99
C LEU A 336 -6.29 -0.25 7.54
N TRP A 337 -6.98 0.55 8.36
CA TRP A 337 -6.38 1.71 9.04
C TRP A 337 -5.19 1.29 9.90
N TYR A 338 -5.35 0.22 10.69
CA TYR A 338 -4.28 -0.31 11.54
C TYR A 338 -3.12 -0.91 10.73
N ILE A 339 -3.42 -1.72 9.70
CA ILE A 339 -2.39 -2.36 8.87
C ILE A 339 -1.55 -1.33 8.11
N ASN A 340 -2.19 -0.29 7.56
CA ASN A 340 -1.49 0.70 6.74
C ASN A 340 -0.73 1.73 7.58
N LEU A 341 -1.25 2.13 8.74
CA LEU A 341 -0.49 2.94 9.70
C LEU A 341 0.73 2.19 10.27
N TYR A 342 0.55 0.90 10.58
CA TYR A 342 1.64 0.00 10.96
C TYR A 342 2.73 -0.10 9.89
N ALA A 343 2.34 -0.26 8.62
CA ALA A 343 3.27 -0.34 7.51
C ALA A 343 4.12 0.93 7.42
N ILE A 344 3.49 2.12 7.40
CA ILE A 344 4.23 3.39 7.33
C ILE A 344 5.30 3.48 8.42
N ALA A 345 4.92 3.15 9.68
CA ALA A 345 5.84 3.14 10.82
C ALA A 345 6.98 2.11 10.69
N CYS A 346 6.71 0.90 10.20
CA CYS A 346 7.74 -0.12 10.01
C CYS A 346 8.80 0.26 8.97
N SER A 347 8.43 1.09 8.01
CA SER A 347 9.32 1.54 6.92
C SER A 347 9.89 2.95 7.11
N SER A 348 9.59 3.62 8.22
CA SER A 348 10.02 4.99 8.48
C SER A 348 10.60 5.13 9.89
N GLY A 349 11.91 5.33 9.98
CA GLY A 349 12.67 5.37 11.23
C GLY A 349 13.38 6.70 11.45
N ARG A 350 13.78 6.96 12.71
CA ARG A 350 14.63 8.10 13.06
C ARG A 350 15.94 7.64 13.66
N GLY A 351 16.99 8.43 13.41
CA GLY A 351 18.26 8.31 14.12
C GLY A 351 19.22 7.26 13.55
N GLY A 352 18.92 6.67 12.39
CA GLY A 352 19.92 5.93 11.65
C GLY A 352 20.82 6.84 10.82
N ARG A 353 21.70 6.22 10.03
CA ARG A 353 22.87 6.85 9.41
C ARG A 353 22.55 7.64 8.13
N MET A 354 21.33 7.54 7.63
CA MET A 354 20.85 8.24 6.43
C MET A 354 19.78 9.24 6.83
N ILE A 355 19.85 10.47 6.30
CA ILE A 355 18.92 11.54 6.72
C ILE A 355 17.49 11.25 6.24
N GLU A 356 17.33 10.69 5.04
CA GLU A 356 16.02 10.37 4.45
C GLU A 356 15.55 8.97 4.82
N GLN A 357 15.54 8.60 6.09
CA GLN A 357 15.12 7.27 6.55
C GLN A 357 13.59 7.10 6.63
N ALA A 358 12.91 7.33 5.52
CA ALA A 358 11.48 7.04 5.39
C ALA A 358 11.19 6.05 4.28
N CYS A 359 9.95 5.56 4.25
CA CYS A 359 9.46 4.79 3.14
C CYS A 359 9.68 5.51 1.80
N GLY A 360 10.46 4.92 0.90
CA GLY A 360 10.28 5.22 -0.52
C GLY A 360 8.96 4.63 -1.04
N LEU A 361 8.75 4.65 -2.36
CA LEU A 361 7.49 4.16 -2.95
C LEU A 361 7.09 2.77 -2.45
N ASN A 362 8.05 1.86 -2.23
CA ASN A 362 7.78 0.46 -1.86
C ASN A 362 8.14 0.13 -0.40
N GLY A 363 8.26 1.16 0.45
CA GLY A 363 8.73 1.01 1.82
C GLY A 363 10.18 0.48 1.86
N LEU A 364 10.48 -0.39 2.82
CA LEU A 364 11.78 -1.07 2.95
C LEU A 364 11.75 -2.48 2.34
N TRP A 365 10.77 -2.79 1.51
CA TRP A 365 10.41 -4.19 1.31
C TRP A 365 10.65 -4.71 -0.08
N ASP A 366 11.05 -3.90 -1.06
CA ASP A 366 11.29 -4.45 -2.40
C ASP A 366 12.64 -5.19 -2.48
N ILE A 367 12.66 -6.34 -3.15
CA ILE A 367 13.85 -7.20 -3.38
C ILE A 367 13.98 -7.62 -4.86
N LYS A 368 13.31 -6.95 -5.79
CA LYS A 368 13.40 -7.22 -7.23
C LYS A 368 14.21 -6.13 -7.94
N GLN A 369 14.82 -6.45 -9.09
CA GLN A 369 15.59 -5.49 -9.89
C GLN A 369 15.18 -5.50 -11.37
N PRO A 370 15.12 -4.32 -12.02
CA PRO A 370 15.15 -2.99 -11.39
C PRO A 370 13.89 -2.76 -10.54
N THR A 371 14.02 -2.07 -9.40
CA THR A 371 12.85 -1.65 -8.60
C THR A 371 12.05 -0.63 -9.41
N LYS A 372 10.71 -0.69 -9.36
CA LYS A 372 9.84 0.24 -10.11
C LYS A 372 10.10 1.65 -9.59
N TRP A 373 10.46 2.55 -10.51
CA TRP A 373 10.88 3.93 -10.21
C TRP A 373 11.99 4.03 -9.15
N GLY A 374 12.78 2.97 -9.01
CA GLY A 374 13.84 2.93 -8.01
C GLY A 374 13.36 2.90 -6.56
N SER A 375 12.07 2.71 -6.22
CA SER A 375 11.57 2.90 -4.83
C SER A 375 12.08 4.19 -4.14
N MET A 376 12.27 5.26 -4.91
CA MET A 376 12.81 6.53 -4.42
C MET A 376 11.71 7.42 -3.82
N TRP A 377 12.10 8.58 -3.30
CA TRP A 377 11.15 9.63 -2.94
C TRP A 377 10.74 10.40 -4.20
N TYR A 378 9.47 10.28 -4.56
CA TYR A 378 8.85 11.08 -5.60
C TYR A 378 8.03 12.20 -4.95
N TRP A 379 8.45 13.43 -5.23
CA TRP A 379 7.98 14.66 -4.57
C TRP A 379 6.77 15.29 -5.26
N ASP A 380 6.18 14.66 -6.26
CA ASP A 380 5.04 15.21 -7.01
C ASP A 380 3.68 14.66 -6.58
N VAL A 381 3.64 13.75 -5.60
CA VAL A 381 2.50 13.40 -4.74
C VAL A 381 2.86 12.27 -3.78
N ASN A 382 3.71 11.34 -4.21
CA ASN A 382 3.77 9.99 -3.63
C ASN A 382 4.25 10.00 -2.17
N ILE A 383 5.39 10.66 -1.92
CA ILE A 383 5.92 10.74 -0.56
C ILE A 383 5.07 11.65 0.33
N GLN A 384 4.48 12.72 -0.24
CA GLN A 384 3.50 13.54 0.47
C GLN A 384 2.30 12.69 0.92
N ALA A 385 1.76 11.86 0.03
CA ALA A 385 0.60 11.03 0.28
C ALA A 385 0.87 9.99 1.38
N ALA A 386 2.04 9.36 1.37
CA ALA A 386 2.46 8.44 2.43
C ALA A 386 2.51 9.13 3.82
N PHE A 387 2.84 10.43 3.86
CA PHE A 387 3.06 11.19 5.10
C PHE A 387 1.88 12.03 5.59
N TRP A 388 0.89 12.33 4.73
CA TRP A 388 -0.33 13.05 5.11
C TRP A 388 -0.97 12.60 6.42
N PRO A 389 -1.19 11.29 6.67
CA PRO A 389 -1.98 10.87 7.83
C PRO A 389 -1.26 11.08 9.17
N LEU A 390 0.07 11.11 9.19
CA LEU A 390 0.85 10.95 10.43
C LEU A 390 0.65 12.09 11.43
N TYR A 391 0.29 13.27 10.94
CA TYR A 391 -0.06 14.41 11.79
C TYR A 391 -1.35 14.10 12.57
N THR A 392 -2.48 13.91 11.88
CA THR A 392 -3.78 13.62 12.51
C THR A 392 -3.80 12.28 13.25
N ALA A 393 -3.07 11.27 12.76
CA ALA A 393 -2.94 9.98 13.44
C ALA A 393 -2.10 10.04 14.73
N ASN A 394 -1.56 11.20 15.10
CA ASN A 394 -0.75 11.43 16.31
C ASN A 394 0.55 10.62 16.33
N HIS A 395 1.28 10.68 15.21
CA HIS A 395 2.59 10.02 15.02
C HIS A 395 3.65 11.00 14.47
N LEU A 396 3.80 12.14 15.16
CA LEU A 396 4.79 13.16 14.80
C LEU A 396 6.23 12.63 14.83
N GLU A 397 6.52 11.61 15.65
CA GLU A 397 7.81 10.95 15.69
C GLU A 397 8.17 10.27 14.37
N VAL A 398 7.17 9.82 13.60
CA VAL A 398 7.34 9.25 12.26
C VAL A 398 7.28 10.37 11.22
N ALA A 399 6.35 11.31 11.35
CA ALA A 399 6.17 12.43 10.41
C ALA A 399 7.44 13.27 10.23
N GLN A 400 8.26 13.39 11.29
CA GLN A 400 9.51 14.12 11.25
C GLN A 400 10.51 13.59 10.21
N ALA A 401 10.46 12.31 9.83
CA ALA A 401 11.34 11.76 8.81
C ALA A 401 11.18 12.48 7.45
N PHE A 402 9.97 12.94 7.11
CA PHE A 402 9.75 13.78 5.92
C PHE A 402 10.48 15.11 6.03
N ASN A 403 10.43 15.77 7.19
CA ASN A 403 11.07 17.06 7.40
C ASN A 403 12.59 16.93 7.31
N ASP A 404 13.16 15.95 8.01
CA ASP A 404 14.59 15.65 7.98
C ASP A 404 15.02 15.35 6.53
N GLY A 405 14.23 14.54 5.81
CA GLY A 405 14.49 14.18 4.43
C GLY A 405 14.29 15.29 3.40
N LEU A 406 13.39 16.26 3.60
CA LEU A 406 13.30 17.44 2.73
C LEU A 406 14.49 18.38 2.97
N LEU A 407 14.86 18.56 4.24
CA LEU A 407 15.93 19.48 4.64
C LEU A 407 17.31 19.02 4.14
N SER A 408 17.55 17.72 3.92
CA SER A 408 18.79 17.23 3.29
C SER A 408 18.97 17.69 1.84
N TYR A 409 17.89 17.98 1.11
CA TYR A 409 17.96 18.46 -0.28
C TYR A 409 18.17 19.98 -0.41
N VAL A 410 18.11 20.73 0.70
CA VAL A 410 18.16 22.20 0.66
C VAL A 410 19.41 22.73 -0.03
N ALA A 411 20.59 22.19 0.30
CA ALA A 411 21.85 22.67 -0.30
C ALA A 411 21.93 22.40 -1.82
N GLU A 412 21.36 21.29 -2.29
CA GLU A 412 21.29 20.98 -3.72
C GLU A 412 20.32 21.92 -4.45
N ALA A 413 19.17 22.20 -3.83
CA ALA A 413 18.18 23.11 -4.39
C ALA A 413 18.58 24.59 -4.34
N GLU A 414 19.39 25.01 -3.37
CA GLU A 414 20.02 26.34 -3.38
C GLU A 414 21.03 26.46 -4.53
N ARG A 415 21.86 25.44 -4.72
CA ARG A 415 22.82 25.39 -5.82
C ARG A 415 22.12 25.46 -7.18
N MET A 416 21.01 24.77 -7.33
CA MET A 416 20.22 24.82 -8.56
C MET A 416 19.53 26.18 -8.76
N ALA A 417 18.95 26.78 -7.70
CA ALA A 417 18.39 28.14 -7.76
C ALA A 417 19.41 29.13 -8.34
N GLU A 418 20.66 29.07 -7.86
CA GLU A 418 21.76 29.90 -8.31
C GLU A 418 22.25 29.55 -9.73
N GLN A 419 22.57 28.28 -10.00
CA GLN A 419 23.22 27.86 -11.25
C GLN A 419 22.27 27.79 -12.44
N PHE A 420 21.06 27.26 -12.26
CA PHE A 420 20.11 27.06 -13.35
C PHE A 420 19.24 28.28 -13.59
N TYR A 421 18.60 28.79 -12.54
CA TYR A 421 17.65 29.90 -12.67
C TYR A 421 18.32 31.28 -12.56
N GLY A 422 19.53 31.36 -11.98
CA GLY A 422 20.18 32.64 -11.71
C GLY A 422 19.49 33.46 -10.61
N MET A 423 18.80 32.80 -9.68
CA MET A 423 17.95 33.43 -8.66
C MET A 423 18.37 33.01 -7.25
N GLU A 424 18.19 33.90 -6.27
CA GLU A 424 18.40 33.59 -4.85
C GLU A 424 17.24 32.74 -4.31
N GLY A 425 17.53 31.82 -3.39
CA GLY A 425 16.52 31.04 -2.66
C GLY A 425 16.64 29.56 -2.93
N ILE A 426 15.50 28.86 -2.92
CA ILE A 426 15.42 27.40 -3.11
C ILE A 426 14.46 27.09 -4.25
N ALA A 427 14.97 26.37 -5.26
CA ALA A 427 14.19 25.73 -6.32
C ALA A 427 14.97 24.50 -6.80
N GLY A 428 14.36 23.32 -6.76
CA GLY A 428 15.03 22.05 -7.07
C GLY A 428 14.44 21.30 -8.25
N ASP A 429 15.28 20.48 -8.89
CA ASP A 429 14.95 19.59 -10.02
C ASP A 429 14.56 18.22 -9.47
N TYR A 430 13.28 18.04 -9.10
CA TYR A 430 12.73 16.69 -9.06
C TYR A 430 11.19 16.68 -8.98
N PRO A 431 10.48 15.97 -9.89
CA PRO A 431 11.01 15.22 -11.03
C PRO A 431 11.38 16.11 -12.25
N HIS A 432 11.02 17.40 -12.23
CA HIS A 432 11.28 18.33 -13.33
C HIS A 432 11.56 19.77 -12.85
N ALA A 433 12.59 20.40 -13.41
CA ALA A 433 12.93 21.82 -13.19
C ALA A 433 11.83 22.88 -13.49
N LEU A 434 10.68 22.51 -14.05
CA LEU A 434 9.55 23.44 -14.28
C LEU A 434 8.34 23.15 -13.39
N TYR A 435 8.47 22.27 -12.38
CA TYR A 435 7.40 21.96 -11.43
C TYR A 435 7.48 22.91 -10.24
N PHE A 436 6.86 24.08 -10.35
CA PHE A 436 6.94 25.12 -9.31
C PHE A 436 6.03 24.88 -8.11
N SER A 437 5.17 23.86 -8.14
CA SER A 437 4.32 23.48 -7.01
C SER A 437 5.06 22.71 -5.90
N ILE A 438 6.17 22.03 -6.21
CA ILE A 438 6.76 20.97 -5.38
C ILE A 438 7.31 21.49 -4.05
N TRP A 439 8.26 22.43 -4.09
CA TRP A 439 8.87 22.99 -2.88
C TRP A 439 7.86 23.77 -2.03
N PRO A 440 6.98 24.62 -2.61
CA PRO A 440 5.88 25.24 -1.86
C PRO A 440 4.95 24.23 -1.18
N TRP A 441 4.63 23.13 -1.86
CA TRP A 441 3.80 22.07 -1.28
C TRP A 441 4.54 21.34 -0.16
N CYS A 442 5.81 20.97 -0.35
CA CYS A 442 6.58 20.30 0.70
C CYS A 442 6.77 21.18 1.95
N ALA A 443 6.87 22.52 1.79
CA ALA A 443 6.90 23.46 2.90
C ALA A 443 5.67 23.36 3.82
N GLN A 444 4.50 22.95 3.29
CA GLN A 444 3.30 22.69 4.09
C GLN A 444 3.56 21.65 5.19
N PHE A 445 4.43 20.67 4.97
CA PHE A 445 4.67 19.59 5.94
C PHE A 445 5.43 20.10 7.17
N LEU A 446 6.44 20.95 6.98
CA LEU A 446 7.13 21.59 8.10
C LEU A 446 6.18 22.54 8.86
N TRP A 447 5.30 23.23 8.14
CA TRP A 447 4.27 24.06 8.77
C TRP A 447 3.26 23.23 9.58
N ASN A 448 2.81 22.09 9.03
CA ASN A 448 1.95 21.15 9.73
C ASN A 448 2.66 20.56 10.96
N TYR A 449 3.93 20.20 10.86
CA TYR A 449 4.68 19.71 12.02
C TYR A 449 4.64 20.72 13.16
N TYR A 450 4.92 22.00 12.89
CA TYR A 450 4.76 23.07 13.88
C TYR A 450 3.32 23.16 14.40
N ARG A 451 2.32 23.24 13.52
CA ARG A 451 0.92 23.44 13.91
C ARG A 451 0.36 22.31 14.77
N TYR A 452 0.81 21.08 14.55
CA TYR A 452 0.37 19.90 15.31
C TYR A 452 1.22 19.67 16.57
N SER A 453 2.49 20.06 16.60
CA SER A 453 3.36 19.93 17.79
C SER A 453 3.29 21.12 18.76
N GLY A 454 3.03 22.33 18.24
CA GLY A 454 3.25 23.59 18.95
C GLY A 454 4.73 23.99 19.10
N ASP A 455 5.67 23.31 18.42
CA ASP A 455 7.11 23.53 18.61
C ASP A 455 7.61 24.80 17.89
N LEU A 456 7.63 25.92 18.63
CA LEU A 456 8.19 27.19 18.17
C LEU A 456 9.71 27.16 17.94
N GLY A 457 10.44 26.23 18.58
CA GLY A 457 11.87 26.03 18.37
C GLY A 457 12.11 25.49 16.96
N PHE A 458 11.43 24.39 16.62
CA PHE A 458 11.43 23.81 15.28
C PHE A 458 11.02 24.84 14.21
N LEU A 459 9.95 25.62 14.46
CA LEU A 459 9.52 26.67 13.54
C LEU A 459 10.64 27.68 13.26
N ARG A 460 11.29 28.18 14.32
CA ARG A 460 12.33 29.21 14.22
C ARG A 460 13.61 28.70 13.56
N GLU A 461 14.04 27.49 13.91
CA GLU A 461 15.38 26.98 13.58
C GLU A 461 15.41 26.20 12.27
N GLN A 462 14.30 25.58 11.87
CA GLN A 462 14.27 24.68 10.71
C GLN A 462 13.24 25.12 9.65
N ALA A 463 11.98 25.28 10.05
CA ALA A 463 10.89 25.51 9.08
C ALA A 463 10.91 26.92 8.47
N TYR A 464 11.00 27.97 9.29
CA TYR A 464 11.00 29.35 8.81
C TYR A 464 12.17 29.67 7.86
N PRO A 465 13.42 29.23 8.12
CA PRO A 465 14.51 29.37 7.16
C PRO A 465 14.20 28.81 5.77
N LEU A 466 13.55 27.64 5.70
CA LEU A 466 13.09 27.05 4.42
C LEU A 466 12.05 27.96 3.76
N PHE A 467 10.98 28.34 4.49
CA PHE A 467 9.89 29.16 3.96
C PHE A 467 10.40 30.49 3.39
N ARG A 468 11.29 31.15 4.14
CA ARG A 468 11.92 32.40 3.70
C ARG A 468 12.69 32.21 2.40
N LYS A 469 13.53 31.19 2.30
CA LYS A 469 14.35 30.94 1.10
C LYS A 469 13.50 30.58 -0.11
N THR A 470 12.45 29.77 0.06
CA THR A 470 11.53 29.45 -1.04
C THR A 470 10.70 30.68 -1.44
N ALA A 471 10.24 31.50 -0.48
CA ALA A 471 9.56 32.76 -0.79
C ALA A 471 10.44 33.74 -1.57
N ARG A 472 11.72 33.89 -1.20
CA ARG A 472 12.70 34.72 -1.93
C ARG A 472 12.89 34.31 -3.39
N PHE A 473 12.87 33.01 -3.68
CA PHE A 473 12.88 32.52 -5.06
C PHE A 473 11.67 33.06 -5.84
N PHE A 474 10.46 32.92 -5.28
CA PHE A 474 9.24 33.40 -5.93
C PHE A 474 9.15 34.93 -6.04
N GLU A 475 9.78 35.70 -5.15
CA GLU A 475 9.91 37.15 -5.33
C GLU A 475 10.62 37.52 -6.65
N SER A 476 11.55 36.68 -7.09
CA SER A 476 12.34 36.89 -8.30
C SER A 476 11.70 36.23 -9.53
N PHE A 477 11.01 35.11 -9.33
CA PHE A 477 10.42 34.31 -10.40
C PHE A 477 9.07 34.85 -10.92
N LEU A 478 8.22 35.36 -10.01
CA LEU A 478 6.88 35.83 -10.36
C LEU A 478 6.93 37.00 -11.33
N GLN A 479 6.12 36.94 -12.38
CA GLN A 479 6.10 37.95 -13.45
C GLN A 479 4.80 38.73 -13.43
N GLU A 480 4.89 40.06 -13.50
CA GLU A 480 3.70 40.90 -13.64
C GLU A 480 3.14 40.79 -15.06
N ASN A 481 1.86 40.45 -15.13
CA ASN A 481 1.10 40.46 -16.37
C ASN A 481 0.65 41.90 -16.66
N PRO A 482 1.15 42.55 -17.73
CA PRO A 482 0.86 43.95 -18.00
C PRO A 482 -0.62 44.20 -18.37
N GLU A 483 -1.36 43.17 -18.78
CA GLU A 483 -2.78 43.29 -19.16
C GLU A 483 -3.70 43.21 -17.93
N THR A 484 -3.38 42.35 -16.96
CA THR A 484 -4.24 42.10 -15.79
C THR A 484 -3.75 42.75 -14.50
N GLY A 485 -2.46 43.15 -14.44
CA GLY A 485 -1.78 43.61 -13.23
C GLY A 485 -1.53 42.52 -12.18
N ARG A 486 -1.83 41.25 -12.51
CA ARG A 486 -1.64 40.08 -11.65
C ARG A 486 -0.24 39.49 -11.84
N LEU A 487 0.16 38.65 -10.89
CA LEU A 487 1.42 37.92 -10.93
C LEU A 487 1.21 36.51 -11.47
N ASP A 488 1.93 36.19 -12.54
CA ASP A 488 1.89 34.91 -13.25
C ASP A 488 3.09 34.03 -12.87
N ILE A 489 2.85 32.72 -12.87
CA ILE A 489 3.86 31.65 -12.82
C ILE A 489 4.05 31.15 -14.25
N PHE A 490 5.20 31.47 -14.86
CA PHE A 490 5.53 31.05 -16.22
C PHE A 490 7.05 30.98 -16.47
N PRO A 491 7.57 29.97 -17.19
CA PRO A 491 6.87 28.76 -17.63
C PRO A 491 6.48 27.88 -16.44
N ASP A 492 5.44 27.07 -16.60
CA ASP A 492 4.94 26.17 -15.55
C ASP A 492 4.50 24.84 -16.18
N ILE A 493 4.44 23.79 -15.36
CA ILE A 493 3.89 22.48 -15.72
C ILE A 493 3.06 21.97 -14.55
N SER A 494 1.82 21.57 -14.83
CA SER A 494 1.04 20.78 -13.87
C SER A 494 1.61 19.35 -13.81
N PRO A 495 1.87 18.77 -12.63
CA PRO A 495 2.54 17.48 -12.52
C PRO A 495 2.01 16.42 -13.49
N GLU A 496 2.91 15.94 -14.33
CA GLU A 496 2.76 14.92 -15.38
C GLU A 496 1.59 15.11 -16.37
N GLN A 497 0.98 16.29 -16.47
CA GLN A 497 -0.21 16.48 -17.30
C GLN A 497 -0.34 17.86 -17.94
N GLY A 498 -1.31 17.94 -18.86
CA GLY A 498 -1.66 19.19 -19.53
C GLY A 498 -0.62 19.70 -20.53
N PRO A 499 -0.87 20.87 -21.11
CA PRO A 499 0.09 21.54 -21.98
C PRO A 499 1.26 22.10 -21.16
N LEU A 500 2.34 22.49 -21.84
CA LEU A 500 3.23 23.52 -21.27
C LEU A 500 2.38 24.75 -20.94
N THR A 501 2.47 25.26 -19.72
CA THR A 501 1.42 26.15 -19.24
C THR A 501 1.92 27.37 -18.49
N ARG A 502 0.94 28.22 -18.16
CA ARG A 502 1.01 29.31 -17.22
C ARG A 502 0.00 29.04 -16.13
N ASN A 503 0.34 29.38 -14.89
CA ASN A 503 -0.61 29.41 -13.78
C ASN A 503 -1.36 28.07 -13.60
N SER A 504 -0.64 26.93 -13.51
CA SER A 504 -1.32 25.69 -13.13
C SER A 504 -1.98 25.86 -11.76
N THR A 505 -3.17 25.27 -11.60
CA THR A 505 -3.95 25.39 -10.36
C THR A 505 -3.15 24.85 -9.17
N CYS A 506 -2.37 23.78 -9.38
CA CYS A 506 -1.46 23.23 -8.39
C CYS A 506 -0.38 24.22 -7.96
N SER A 507 0.34 24.84 -8.91
CA SER A 507 1.41 25.81 -8.60
C SER A 507 0.86 27.07 -7.96
N LEU A 508 -0.23 27.64 -8.48
CA LEU A 508 -0.87 28.82 -7.87
C LEU A 508 -1.26 28.57 -6.42
N SER A 509 -1.87 27.41 -6.13
CA SER A 509 -2.33 27.08 -4.79
C SER A 509 -1.16 26.89 -3.83
N ALA A 510 -0.15 26.11 -4.22
CA ALA A 510 1.01 25.83 -3.40
C ALA A 510 1.86 27.08 -3.13
N VAL A 511 2.12 27.91 -4.17
CA VAL A 511 2.88 29.16 -4.02
C VAL A 511 2.13 30.18 -3.16
N LYS A 512 0.82 30.34 -3.37
CA LYS A 512 0.00 31.22 -2.54
C LYS A 512 0.07 30.81 -1.07
N TYR A 513 -0.10 29.52 -0.79
CA TYR A 513 -0.03 29.00 0.58
C TYR A 513 1.36 29.20 1.18
N LEU A 514 2.44 28.91 0.43
CA LEU A 514 3.82 29.17 0.87
C LEU A 514 4.04 30.64 1.29
N LEU A 515 3.58 31.59 0.49
CA LEU A 515 3.76 33.02 0.79
C LEU A 515 3.00 33.41 2.07
N LEU A 516 1.82 32.84 2.30
CA LEU A 516 1.04 33.06 3.52
C LEU A 516 1.69 32.43 4.75
N ILE A 517 2.14 31.16 4.67
CA ILE A 517 2.86 30.52 5.79
C ILE A 517 4.18 31.23 6.08
N ALA A 518 4.91 31.73 5.08
CA ALA A 518 6.15 32.46 5.29
C ALA A 518 5.89 33.78 6.02
N SER A 519 4.80 34.47 5.67
CA SER A 519 4.34 35.68 6.34
C SER A 519 3.97 35.41 7.80
N GLU A 520 3.08 34.43 8.04
CA GLU A 520 2.60 34.06 9.38
C GLU A 520 3.72 33.51 10.28
N ALA A 521 4.55 32.61 9.76
CA ALA A 521 5.70 32.09 10.49
C ALA A 521 6.70 33.19 10.84
N GLY A 522 6.91 34.15 9.93
CA GLY A 522 7.76 35.32 10.17
C GLY A 522 7.27 36.17 11.34
N GLU A 523 5.96 36.43 11.41
CA GLU A 523 5.33 37.13 12.54
C GLU A 523 5.51 36.34 13.86
N LEU A 524 5.24 35.03 13.84
CA LEU A 524 5.35 34.17 15.02
C LEU A 524 6.77 34.07 15.60
N VAL A 525 7.80 34.11 14.74
CA VAL A 525 9.21 34.00 15.18
C VAL A 525 9.88 35.36 15.41
N GLY A 526 9.18 36.47 15.15
CA GLY A 526 9.70 37.83 15.32
C GLY A 526 10.68 38.28 14.24
N ALA A 527 10.48 37.84 12.99
CA ALA A 527 11.26 38.28 11.84
C ALA A 527 10.86 39.69 11.34
N ALA A 528 11.55 40.20 10.31
CA ALA A 528 11.32 41.55 9.78
C ALA A 528 9.90 41.71 9.19
N GLU A 529 9.14 42.66 9.74
CA GLU A 529 7.75 42.97 9.33
C GLU A 529 7.62 43.31 7.83
N SER A 530 8.66 43.90 7.24
CA SER A 530 8.69 44.27 5.83
C SER A 530 8.57 43.08 4.88
N ASP A 531 9.16 41.93 5.23
CA ASP A 531 9.07 40.71 4.42
C ASP A 531 7.70 40.06 4.54
N ALA A 532 7.15 40.01 5.76
CA ALA A 532 5.82 39.46 6.02
C ALA A 532 4.73 40.21 5.24
N PHE A 533 4.78 41.55 5.23
CA PHE A 533 3.87 42.38 4.44
C PHE A 533 4.05 42.16 2.93
N LYS A 534 5.31 42.11 2.47
CA LYS A 534 5.64 41.89 1.06
C LYS A 534 5.09 40.56 0.55
N TRP A 535 5.30 39.45 1.26
CA TRP A 535 4.84 38.14 0.83
C TRP A 535 3.31 38.01 0.84
N ARG A 536 2.63 38.61 1.83
CA ARG A 536 1.16 38.68 1.84
C ARG A 536 0.65 39.45 0.61
N ALA A 537 1.26 40.58 0.28
CA ALA A 537 0.90 41.36 -0.90
C ALA A 537 1.17 40.60 -2.23
N LEU A 538 2.23 39.79 -2.30
CA LEU A 538 2.47 38.91 -3.46
C LEU A 538 1.37 37.86 -3.58
N ALA A 539 0.99 37.19 -2.48
CA ALA A 539 -0.06 36.17 -2.46
C ALA A 539 -1.41 36.72 -2.94
N GLU A 540 -1.77 37.94 -2.55
CA GLU A 540 -3.00 38.63 -2.97
C GLU A 540 -3.00 39.07 -4.44
N ARG A 541 -1.80 39.26 -5.03
CA ARG A 541 -1.62 39.70 -6.41
C ARG A 541 -1.47 38.55 -7.41
N LEU A 542 -1.28 37.31 -6.96
CA LEU A 542 -1.26 36.13 -7.83
C LEU A 542 -2.50 36.07 -8.73
N ALA A 543 -2.33 35.49 -9.92
CA ALA A 543 -3.43 35.21 -10.81
C ALA A 543 -4.50 34.33 -10.12
N PRO A 544 -5.80 34.53 -10.42
CA PRO A 544 -6.84 33.65 -9.92
C PRO A 544 -6.69 32.24 -10.50
N TYR A 545 -7.26 31.24 -9.83
CA TYR A 545 -7.29 29.89 -10.38
C TYR A 545 -7.99 29.86 -11.75
N PRO A 546 -7.40 29.20 -12.75
CA PRO A 546 -8.05 28.97 -14.04
C PRO A 546 -9.40 28.27 -13.87
N THR A 547 -10.41 28.76 -14.58
CA THR A 547 -11.77 28.20 -14.54
C THR A 547 -12.35 28.08 -15.93
N GLY A 548 -13.26 27.12 -16.11
CA GLY A 548 -13.94 26.90 -17.39
C GLY A 548 -15.25 26.13 -17.21
N GLU A 549 -15.97 25.96 -18.31
CA GLU A 549 -17.23 25.21 -18.36
C GLU A 549 -16.97 23.81 -18.93
N SER A 550 -17.18 22.78 -18.11
CA SER A 550 -17.12 21.39 -18.54
C SER A 550 -18.46 20.95 -19.14
N PRO A 551 -18.49 20.30 -20.32
CA PRO A 551 -19.73 19.88 -20.97
C PRO A 551 -20.65 18.99 -20.12
N GLY A 552 -20.08 18.21 -19.20
CA GLY A 552 -20.82 17.27 -18.35
C GLY A 552 -21.02 17.69 -16.89
N TYR A 553 -20.24 18.67 -16.40
CA TYR A 553 -20.19 19.02 -14.97
C TYR A 553 -20.48 20.50 -14.69
N GLY A 554 -20.56 21.36 -15.71
CA GLY A 554 -20.68 22.81 -15.57
C GLY A 554 -19.36 23.46 -15.17
N GLY A 555 -19.42 24.59 -14.49
CA GLY A 555 -18.23 25.34 -14.06
C GLY A 555 -17.30 24.50 -13.16
N VAL A 556 -16.04 24.37 -13.58
CA VAL A 556 -14.96 23.64 -12.89
C VAL A 556 -13.71 24.52 -12.74
N PHE A 557 -12.78 24.12 -11.86
CA PHE A 557 -11.38 24.54 -11.97
C PHE A 557 -10.73 23.82 -13.15
N LEU A 558 -9.86 24.51 -13.86
CA LEU A 558 -9.04 23.91 -14.91
C LEU A 558 -7.69 23.50 -14.34
N ASP A 559 -7.03 22.57 -15.01
CA ASP A 559 -5.66 22.20 -14.65
C ASP A 559 -4.70 23.41 -14.75
N SER A 560 -4.85 24.24 -15.79
CA SER A 560 -4.04 25.44 -16.03
C SER A 560 -4.68 26.39 -17.05
N GLU A 561 -4.07 27.56 -17.32
CA GLU A 561 -4.69 28.69 -18.06
C GLU A 561 -5.33 28.29 -19.40
N TRP A 562 -4.75 27.35 -20.15
CA TRP A 562 -5.31 26.86 -21.42
C TRP A 562 -5.69 25.38 -21.44
N ALA A 563 -5.73 24.72 -20.28
CA ALA A 563 -6.15 23.33 -20.23
C ALA A 563 -7.64 23.21 -20.61
N PRO A 564 -8.02 22.30 -21.53
CA PRO A 564 -9.43 22.09 -21.83
C PRO A 564 -10.15 21.50 -20.62
N ALA A 565 -11.42 21.87 -20.40
CA ALA A 565 -12.29 21.34 -19.33
C ALA A 565 -12.72 19.86 -19.51
N THR A 566 -11.97 19.14 -20.34
CA THR A 566 -12.12 17.73 -20.72
C THR A 566 -10.77 17.01 -20.77
N VAL A 567 -9.70 17.62 -20.25
CA VAL A 567 -8.38 16.99 -20.20
C VAL A 567 -8.46 15.70 -19.36
N HIS A 568 -7.77 14.65 -19.81
CA HIS A 568 -7.54 13.47 -18.99
C HIS A 568 -6.40 13.77 -18.03
N LEU A 569 -6.62 13.50 -16.74
CA LEU A 569 -5.70 13.85 -15.68
C LEU A 569 -4.86 12.64 -15.32
N ARG A 570 -3.56 12.82 -15.23
CA ARG A 570 -2.63 11.89 -14.60
C ARG A 570 -2.71 12.00 -13.08
N HIS A 571 -2.78 13.22 -12.57
CA HIS A 571 -2.92 13.56 -11.16
C HIS A 571 -4.16 14.42 -10.93
N PRO A 572 -4.88 14.27 -9.81
CA PRO A 572 -5.97 15.16 -9.45
C PRO A 572 -5.48 16.52 -8.93
N SER A 573 -4.31 17.01 -9.36
CA SER A 573 -3.60 18.19 -8.84
C SER A 573 -4.39 19.51 -8.90
N LEU A 574 -5.39 19.60 -9.77
CA LEU A 574 -6.30 20.74 -9.80
C LEU A 574 -7.23 20.83 -8.57
N LEU A 575 -7.27 19.77 -7.74
CA LEU A 575 -7.94 19.75 -6.43
C LEU A 575 -7.06 20.25 -5.28
N MET A 576 -5.80 20.63 -5.55
CA MET A 576 -4.86 21.19 -4.56
C MET A 576 -5.47 22.28 -3.66
N PRO A 577 -6.28 23.24 -4.17
CA PRO A 577 -6.94 24.25 -3.33
C PRO A 577 -7.87 23.67 -2.27
N ILE A 578 -8.40 22.46 -2.46
CA ILE A 578 -9.33 21.80 -1.52
C ILE A 578 -8.55 20.92 -0.55
N TYR A 579 -7.70 20.04 -1.07
CA TYR A 579 -6.82 19.19 -0.30
C TYR A 579 -5.52 19.00 -1.06
N PRO A 580 -4.35 18.98 -0.40
CA PRO A 580 -4.16 19.17 1.05
C PRO A 580 -4.16 20.63 1.53
N ILE A 581 -4.22 21.65 0.68
CA ILE A 581 -4.06 23.06 1.12
C ILE A 581 -5.25 23.56 1.96
N GLY A 582 -6.48 23.33 1.51
CA GLY A 582 -7.68 23.74 2.26
C GLY A 582 -8.01 25.23 2.17
N GLU A 583 -7.77 25.85 1.01
CA GLU A 583 -8.32 27.18 0.69
C GLU A 583 -9.82 27.11 0.35
N VAL A 584 -10.27 25.98 -0.19
CA VAL A 584 -11.67 25.74 -0.57
C VAL A 584 -12.22 24.54 0.20
N ASP A 585 -13.43 24.67 0.74
CA ASP A 585 -14.09 23.65 1.54
C ASP A 585 -15.63 23.81 1.53
N ARG A 586 -16.33 23.05 2.38
CA ARG A 586 -17.79 23.11 2.49
C ARG A 586 -18.37 24.45 2.99
N TYR A 587 -17.55 25.29 3.61
CA TYR A 587 -17.91 26.60 4.16
C TYR A 587 -17.58 27.75 3.20
N SER A 588 -16.88 27.45 2.11
CA SER A 588 -16.62 28.41 1.04
C SER A 588 -17.91 28.97 0.42
N GLU A 589 -17.79 30.13 -0.22
CA GLU A 589 -18.91 30.76 -0.91
C GLU A 589 -19.62 29.79 -1.87
N THR A 590 -20.95 29.89 -1.96
CA THR A 590 -21.80 28.92 -2.67
C THR A 590 -21.32 28.60 -4.08
N ASP A 591 -20.88 29.59 -4.85
CA ASP A 591 -20.43 29.39 -6.23
C ASP A 591 -19.05 28.73 -6.30
N VAL A 592 -18.14 29.06 -5.37
CA VAL A 592 -16.82 28.42 -5.24
C VAL A 592 -16.99 26.97 -4.79
N ARG A 593 -17.82 26.72 -3.78
CA ARG A 593 -18.13 25.37 -3.30
C ARG A 593 -18.76 24.52 -4.40
N ARG A 594 -19.75 25.05 -5.12
CA ARG A 594 -20.36 24.35 -6.26
C ARG A 594 -19.33 24.02 -7.34
N ARG A 595 -18.44 24.96 -7.68
CA ARG A 595 -17.35 24.72 -8.62
C ARG A 595 -16.42 23.62 -8.12
N ALA A 596 -16.06 23.61 -6.84
CA ALA A 596 -15.24 22.57 -6.23
C ALA A 596 -15.91 21.18 -6.27
N GLU A 597 -17.21 21.09 -5.93
CA GLU A 597 -17.99 19.86 -6.05
C GLU A 597 -18.07 19.36 -7.51
N ASN A 598 -18.31 20.26 -8.47
CA ASN A 598 -18.29 19.94 -9.90
C ASN A 598 -16.91 19.41 -10.32
N THR A 599 -15.86 20.05 -9.81
CA THR A 599 -14.46 19.73 -10.10
C THR A 599 -14.08 18.36 -9.54
N LEU A 600 -14.51 18.01 -8.32
CA LEU A 600 -14.35 16.67 -7.74
C LEU A 600 -15.03 15.62 -8.63
N ARG A 601 -16.27 15.86 -9.06
CA ARG A 601 -16.99 14.91 -9.96
C ARG A 601 -16.28 14.76 -11.31
N TYR A 602 -15.77 15.86 -11.86
CA TYR A 602 -14.94 15.84 -13.07
C TYR A 602 -13.65 15.03 -12.87
N ALA A 603 -12.87 15.33 -11.82
CA ALA A 603 -11.62 14.66 -11.52
C ALA A 603 -11.81 13.17 -11.23
N ALA A 604 -12.80 12.78 -10.43
CA ALA A 604 -13.12 11.39 -10.13
C ALA A 604 -13.46 10.55 -11.37
N LYS A 605 -13.89 11.18 -12.47
CA LYS A 605 -14.19 10.49 -13.74
C LYS A 605 -13.06 10.56 -14.76
N ASN A 606 -12.25 11.62 -14.71
CA ASN A 606 -11.26 11.94 -15.74
C ASN A 606 -9.81 11.75 -15.27
N THR A 607 -9.58 11.32 -14.03
CA THR A 607 -8.23 10.95 -13.55
C THR A 607 -7.92 9.49 -13.86
N GLU A 608 -6.68 9.23 -14.25
CA GLU A 608 -6.13 7.90 -14.44
C GLU A 608 -6.15 7.12 -13.13
N TYR A 609 -6.63 5.87 -13.14
CA TYR A 609 -6.53 5.02 -11.96
C TYR A 609 -5.07 4.84 -11.53
N GLY A 610 -4.78 5.01 -10.24
CA GLY A 610 -3.42 4.95 -9.69
C GLY A 610 -3.40 4.87 -8.16
N MET A 611 -2.21 4.71 -7.57
CA MET A 611 -2.04 4.52 -6.12
C MET A 611 -2.04 5.82 -5.28
N PHE A 612 -2.15 6.99 -5.93
CA PHE A 612 -2.10 8.31 -5.30
C PHE A 612 -3.32 9.21 -5.61
N GLN A 613 -4.38 8.62 -6.15
CA GLN A 613 -5.56 9.38 -6.53
C GLN A 613 -6.70 9.21 -5.52
N PHE A 614 -6.90 8.02 -4.96
CA PHE A 614 -8.22 7.60 -4.49
C PHE A 614 -8.43 8.13 -3.07
N GLY A 615 -7.37 8.14 -2.26
CA GLY A 615 -7.37 8.84 -0.99
C GLY A 615 -7.40 10.35 -1.18
N TRP A 616 -6.69 10.92 -2.16
CA TRP A 616 -6.77 12.34 -2.45
C TRP A 616 -8.21 12.75 -2.80
N LEU A 617 -8.87 12.04 -3.74
CA LEU A 617 -10.27 12.27 -4.08
C LEU A 617 -11.20 12.11 -2.87
N SER A 618 -10.96 11.11 -2.01
CA SER A 618 -11.71 10.90 -0.77
C SER A 618 -11.50 12.03 0.25
N CYS A 619 -10.28 12.53 0.41
CA CYS A 619 -9.97 13.66 1.29
C CYS A 619 -10.64 14.95 0.79
N VAL A 620 -10.63 15.19 -0.53
CA VAL A 620 -11.35 16.30 -1.16
C VAL A 620 -12.86 16.20 -0.89
N ALA A 621 -13.45 15.02 -1.10
CA ALA A 621 -14.86 14.78 -0.78
C ALA A 621 -15.15 15.06 0.70
N SER A 622 -14.27 14.62 1.60
CA SER A 622 -14.38 14.86 3.04
C SER A 622 -14.33 16.35 3.40
N ARG A 623 -13.43 17.13 2.79
CA ARG A 623 -13.34 18.60 2.97
C ARG A 623 -14.57 19.35 2.44
N LEU A 624 -15.24 18.78 1.44
CA LEU A 624 -16.52 19.29 0.92
C LEU A 624 -17.73 18.78 1.71
N GLY A 625 -17.54 17.98 2.77
CA GLY A 625 -18.62 17.43 3.60
C GLY A 625 -19.41 16.29 2.94
N LEU A 626 -18.83 15.64 1.93
CA LEU A 626 -19.46 14.58 1.14
C LEU A 626 -18.99 13.20 1.61
N GLY A 627 -19.39 12.80 2.82
CA GLY A 627 -18.92 11.57 3.48
C GLY A 627 -19.21 10.28 2.70
N ASP A 628 -20.42 10.13 2.16
CA ASP A 628 -20.77 8.97 1.34
C ASP A 628 -19.92 8.90 0.06
N THR A 629 -19.66 10.05 -0.57
CA THR A 629 -18.79 10.17 -1.74
C THR A 629 -17.35 9.80 -1.41
N ALA A 630 -16.85 10.24 -0.26
CA ALA A 630 -15.52 9.91 0.24
C ALA A 630 -15.35 8.39 0.38
N LEU A 631 -16.25 7.74 1.12
CA LEU A 631 -16.24 6.29 1.31
C LEU A 631 -16.36 5.54 -0.02
N ARG A 632 -17.24 5.99 -0.91
CA ARG A 632 -17.41 5.39 -2.24
C ARG A 632 -16.13 5.44 -3.07
N LEU A 633 -15.48 6.60 -3.14
CA LEU A 633 -14.24 6.78 -3.92
C LEU A 633 -13.11 5.93 -3.37
N LEU A 634 -13.01 5.83 -2.04
CA LEU A 634 -12.03 4.98 -1.35
C LEU A 634 -12.21 3.49 -1.72
N TYR A 635 -13.45 3.00 -1.73
CA TYR A 635 -13.76 1.63 -2.11
C TYR A 635 -13.63 1.36 -3.61
N GLU A 636 -14.36 2.12 -4.44
CA GLU A 636 -14.51 1.83 -5.87
C GLU A 636 -13.23 2.10 -6.67
N GLN A 637 -12.42 3.09 -6.27
CA GLN A 637 -11.23 3.51 -7.02
C GLN A 637 -9.91 3.11 -6.36
N GLY A 638 -9.96 2.61 -5.13
CA GLY A 638 -8.81 2.12 -4.36
C GLY A 638 -8.96 0.65 -3.99
N ILE A 639 -9.66 0.37 -2.89
CA ILE A 639 -9.75 -0.97 -2.26
C ILE A 639 -10.12 -2.07 -3.26
N ASP A 640 -11.14 -1.84 -4.09
CA ASP A 640 -11.61 -2.82 -5.07
C ASP A 640 -10.60 -3.15 -6.16
N LEU A 641 -9.73 -2.19 -6.47
CA LEU A 641 -8.79 -2.29 -7.58
C LEU A 641 -7.42 -2.77 -7.11
N SER A 642 -6.94 -2.30 -5.96
CA SER A 642 -5.52 -2.42 -5.60
C SER A 642 -5.19 -3.18 -4.32
N LEU A 643 -6.18 -3.50 -3.46
CA LEU A 643 -5.92 -4.17 -2.18
C LEU A 643 -5.51 -5.64 -2.34
N ARG A 644 -4.38 -6.03 -1.76
CA ARG A 644 -3.91 -7.43 -1.72
C ARG A 644 -4.29 -8.11 -0.41
N VAL A 645 -4.14 -9.43 -0.39
CA VAL A 645 -4.52 -10.29 0.75
C VAL A 645 -3.74 -10.04 2.04
N ASN A 646 -2.57 -9.39 1.92
CA ASN A 646 -1.75 -8.94 3.04
C ASN A 646 -2.17 -7.57 3.62
N GLY A 647 -3.25 -6.96 3.10
CA GLY A 647 -3.76 -5.67 3.58
C GLY A 647 -3.04 -4.45 3.03
N LEU A 648 -2.08 -4.64 2.11
CA LEU A 648 -1.36 -3.58 1.41
C LEU A 648 -1.90 -3.36 0.00
N PHE A 649 -1.62 -2.18 -0.57
CA PHE A 649 -2.07 -1.81 -1.91
C PHE A 649 -0.94 -1.97 -2.91
N ALA A 650 -1.21 -2.66 -4.01
CA ALA A 650 -0.24 -2.89 -5.06
C ALA A 650 -0.52 -2.01 -6.28
N GLU A 651 0.55 -1.56 -6.92
CA GLU A 651 0.53 -0.78 -8.16
C GLU A 651 -0.23 -1.46 -9.31
N GLU A 652 -0.44 -2.77 -9.20
CA GLU A 652 -1.22 -3.59 -10.11
C GLU A 652 -1.81 -4.79 -9.37
N THR A 653 -2.99 -5.22 -9.80
CA THR A 653 -3.59 -6.47 -9.34
C THR A 653 -4.15 -7.26 -10.51
N GLU A 654 -4.54 -8.50 -10.25
CA GLU A 654 -5.33 -9.27 -11.21
C GLU A 654 -6.63 -8.55 -11.64
N ARG A 655 -7.08 -7.54 -10.90
CA ARG A 655 -8.34 -6.81 -11.13
C ARG A 655 -8.16 -5.56 -11.98
N TRP A 656 -6.96 -5.00 -11.99
CA TRP A 656 -6.67 -3.71 -12.61
C TRP A 656 -5.17 -3.56 -12.95
N MET A 657 -4.91 -2.94 -14.10
CA MET A 657 -3.56 -2.65 -14.59
C MET A 657 -3.38 -1.13 -14.76
N ASN A 658 -2.32 -0.59 -14.18
CA ASN A 658 -1.94 0.81 -14.35
C ASN A 658 -1.55 1.12 -15.80
N TYR A 659 -1.94 2.28 -16.33
CA TYR A 659 -1.60 2.71 -17.69
C TYR A 659 -0.08 2.78 -17.91
N CYS A 660 0.68 3.21 -16.90
CA CYS A 660 2.13 3.32 -16.95
C CYS A 660 2.83 1.98 -17.19
N ASN A 661 2.13 0.86 -16.98
CA ASN A 661 2.68 -0.49 -17.11
C ASN A 661 2.11 -1.27 -18.30
N ILE A 662 1.27 -0.65 -19.14
CA ILE A 662 0.82 -1.24 -20.41
C ILE A 662 2.00 -1.61 -21.33
N THR A 663 3.15 -0.94 -21.18
CA THR A 663 4.37 -1.21 -21.97
C THR A 663 5.53 -1.81 -21.17
N ASN A 664 5.33 -2.11 -19.88
CA ASN A 664 6.39 -2.65 -19.00
C ASN A 664 6.27 -4.18 -18.86
N GLU A 665 7.32 -4.84 -18.35
CA GLU A 665 7.28 -6.28 -18.09
C GLU A 665 6.14 -6.64 -17.10
N PRO A 666 5.15 -7.46 -17.48
CA PRO A 666 3.84 -7.50 -16.81
C PRO A 666 3.71 -8.38 -15.54
N LEU A 667 4.79 -8.64 -14.79
CA LEU A 667 4.76 -9.57 -13.64
C LEU A 667 5.32 -9.00 -12.33
N TYR A 668 5.42 -7.67 -12.21
CA TYR A 668 5.89 -7.03 -11.00
C TYR A 668 4.86 -6.07 -10.38
N HIS A 669 4.30 -6.47 -9.23
CA HIS A 669 3.24 -5.75 -8.52
C HIS A 669 3.75 -5.21 -7.17
N PRO A 670 4.60 -4.17 -7.16
CA PRO A 670 5.08 -3.59 -5.92
C PRO A 670 3.93 -3.07 -5.06
N PHE A 671 4.10 -3.14 -3.75
CA PHE A 671 3.29 -2.36 -2.82
C PHE A 671 3.67 -0.89 -2.90
N MET A 672 2.69 0.00 -2.76
CA MET A 672 2.89 1.45 -2.88
C MET A 672 2.46 2.16 -1.59
N MET A 673 3.41 2.83 -0.93
CA MET A 673 3.20 3.42 0.40
C MET A 673 2.33 4.67 0.39
N GLU A 674 2.25 5.35 -0.75
CA GLU A 674 1.28 6.41 -0.98
C GLU A 674 -0.16 5.96 -0.72
N ALA A 675 -0.56 4.80 -1.24
CA ALA A 675 -1.89 4.25 -1.06
C ALA A 675 -2.19 3.93 0.41
N SER A 676 -1.18 3.45 1.15
CA SER A 676 -1.27 3.27 2.60
C SER A 676 -1.53 4.59 3.32
N GLY A 677 -0.81 5.65 2.95
CA GLY A 677 -1.00 6.97 3.54
C GLY A 677 -2.34 7.61 3.19
N GLU A 678 -2.73 7.51 1.92
CA GLU A 678 -4.00 7.93 1.34
C GLU A 678 -5.21 7.34 2.07
N LEU A 679 -5.19 6.03 2.32
CA LEU A 679 -6.27 5.33 3.04
C LEU A 679 -6.42 5.88 4.47
N VAL A 680 -5.31 5.96 5.21
CA VAL A 680 -5.34 6.42 6.60
C VAL A 680 -5.75 7.90 6.65
N ALA A 681 -5.29 8.72 5.71
CA ALA A 681 -5.64 10.13 5.61
C ALA A 681 -7.14 10.31 5.33
N ALA A 682 -7.70 9.55 4.40
CA ALA A 682 -9.13 9.59 4.08
C ALA A 682 -10.01 9.24 5.29
N VAL A 683 -9.67 8.19 6.04
CA VAL A 683 -10.37 7.83 7.28
C VAL A 683 -10.25 8.95 8.31
N ASN A 684 -9.05 9.48 8.52
CA ASN A 684 -8.83 10.58 9.45
C ASN A 684 -9.64 11.82 9.08
N GLU A 685 -9.68 12.21 7.80
CA GLU A 685 -10.42 13.37 7.30
C GLU A 685 -11.95 13.24 7.42
N MET A 686 -12.49 12.01 7.39
CA MET A 686 -13.91 11.77 7.69
C MET A 686 -14.22 11.89 9.21
N LEU A 687 -13.24 11.58 10.08
CA LEU A 687 -13.38 11.55 11.54
C LEU A 687 -13.01 12.86 12.25
N LEU A 688 -11.97 13.56 11.79
CA LEU A 688 -11.41 14.76 12.42
C LEU A 688 -10.77 15.68 11.37
N GLN A 689 -11.21 16.94 11.35
CA GLN A 689 -10.58 18.01 10.56
C GLN A 689 -10.12 19.13 11.49
N SER A 690 -8.95 19.72 11.20
CA SER A 690 -8.41 20.86 11.97
C SER A 690 -7.52 21.82 11.18
N TYR A 691 -7.36 21.61 9.88
CA TYR A 691 -6.44 22.37 9.01
C TYR A 691 -6.70 23.88 8.96
N SER A 692 -7.92 24.34 9.28
CA SER A 692 -8.32 25.75 9.35
C SER A 692 -8.05 26.39 10.72
N GLY A 693 -7.55 25.62 11.69
CA GLY A 693 -7.43 26.04 13.10
C GLY A 693 -8.70 25.79 13.93
N VAL A 694 -9.76 25.26 13.33
CA VAL A 694 -11.01 24.87 14.02
C VAL A 694 -11.07 23.36 14.11
N ILE A 695 -11.27 22.82 15.32
CA ILE A 695 -11.48 21.40 15.57
C ILE A 695 -12.89 21.02 15.10
N GLU A 696 -13.00 20.07 14.18
CA GLU A 696 -14.27 19.54 13.68
C GLU A 696 -14.29 18.03 13.82
N VAL A 697 -15.20 17.51 14.64
CA VAL A 697 -15.34 16.07 14.89
C VAL A 697 -16.45 15.47 14.03
N PHE A 698 -16.20 14.29 13.48
CA PHE A 698 -17.05 13.60 12.51
C PHE A 698 -17.54 14.50 11.35
N PRO A 699 -16.65 15.31 10.74
CA PRO A 699 -17.04 16.33 9.78
C PRO A 699 -17.67 15.75 8.51
N ALA A 700 -17.31 14.53 8.11
CA ALA A 700 -17.77 13.93 6.86
C ALA A 700 -17.91 12.41 7.00
N VAL A 701 -18.51 11.94 8.09
CA VAL A 701 -18.80 10.50 8.23
C VAL A 701 -19.91 10.09 7.25
N PRO A 702 -19.82 8.89 6.64
CA PRO A 702 -20.85 8.36 5.75
C PRO A 702 -22.19 8.12 6.46
N ASP A 703 -23.29 8.55 5.84
CA ASP A 703 -24.65 8.33 6.32
C ASP A 703 -25.27 7.06 5.72
N GLY A 704 -24.53 6.35 4.86
CA GLY A 704 -24.96 5.12 4.20
C GLY A 704 -25.91 5.36 3.02
N LEU A 705 -26.03 6.61 2.58
CA LEU A 705 -26.78 6.95 1.39
C LEU A 705 -25.93 6.62 0.16
N SER A 706 -26.54 5.95 -0.81
CA SER A 706 -25.97 5.94 -2.14
C SER A 706 -26.10 7.32 -2.77
N GLU A 707 -25.00 7.89 -3.26
CA GLU A 707 -25.07 9.11 -4.07
C GLU A 707 -26.05 8.96 -5.26
N MET A 708 -26.74 10.05 -5.62
CA MET A 708 -27.57 10.07 -6.82
C MET A 708 -26.77 9.75 -8.09
N GLU A 709 -27.40 9.02 -9.01
CA GLU A 709 -26.85 8.54 -10.28
C GLU A 709 -26.09 9.61 -11.07
N ARG A 710 -24.99 9.15 -11.69
CA ARG A 710 -24.22 9.88 -12.71
C ARG A 710 -25.15 10.28 -13.88
N PRO A 711 -25.08 11.50 -14.43
CA PRO A 711 -25.94 11.88 -15.54
C PRO A 711 -25.74 11.02 -16.80
N ALA A 712 -26.89 10.66 -17.39
CA ALA A 712 -27.24 9.92 -18.60
C ALA A 712 -26.20 9.74 -19.73
N GLY A 713 -26.15 8.50 -20.24
CA GLY A 713 -25.50 8.10 -21.49
C GLY A 713 -25.75 6.64 -21.90
N GLU A 714 -26.13 5.77 -20.95
CA GLU A 714 -26.56 4.40 -21.20
C GLU A 714 -28.01 4.20 -20.73
N TYR A 715 -28.76 3.38 -21.46
CA TYR A 715 -30.22 3.23 -21.35
C TYR A 715 -30.74 3.13 -19.91
N ALA A 716 -31.87 3.78 -19.63
CA ALA A 716 -32.53 3.89 -18.33
C ALA A 716 -32.85 2.56 -17.60
N HIS A 717 -32.74 1.40 -18.27
CA HIS A 717 -32.91 0.08 -17.64
C HIS A 717 -31.61 -0.50 -17.04
N LEU A 718 -30.45 0.17 -17.24
CA LEU A 718 -29.15 -0.26 -16.72
C LEU A 718 -28.75 0.43 -15.40
N VAL A 719 -29.42 1.53 -15.03
CA VAL A 719 -29.00 2.38 -13.91
C VAL A 719 -29.58 1.89 -12.56
N TYR A 720 -30.73 1.23 -12.57
CA TYR A 720 -31.47 0.88 -11.34
C TYR A 720 -31.14 -0.49 -10.70
N GLY A 721 -30.12 -1.22 -11.20
CA GLY A 721 -29.90 -2.62 -10.79
C GLY A 721 -28.79 -2.89 -9.78
N ASN A 722 -27.82 -2.00 -9.59
CA ASN A 722 -26.56 -2.34 -8.89
C ASN A 722 -26.01 -1.22 -7.99
N VAL A 723 -26.86 -0.39 -7.40
CA VAL A 723 -26.41 0.58 -6.39
C VAL A 723 -26.15 -0.18 -5.09
N ARG A 724 -24.88 -0.27 -4.71
CA ARG A 724 -24.48 -0.84 -3.42
C ARG A 724 -24.68 0.17 -2.31
N SER A 725 -25.22 -0.30 -1.20
CA SER A 725 -25.27 0.46 0.05
C SER A 725 -23.91 0.40 0.74
N TYR A 726 -23.38 1.55 1.11
CA TYR A 726 -22.25 1.65 2.01
C TYR A 726 -22.74 1.69 3.46
N VAL A 727 -21.93 1.20 4.40
CA VAL A 727 -22.32 1.18 5.81
C VAL A 727 -22.39 2.62 6.35
N ALA A 728 -23.50 2.95 7.00
CA ALA A 728 -23.61 4.19 7.75
C ALA A 728 -22.71 4.13 8.99
N TRP A 729 -21.96 5.20 9.24
CA TRP A 729 -21.05 5.32 10.38
C TRP A 729 -21.79 5.87 11.60
N GLU A 730 -22.80 5.11 12.03
CA GLU A 730 -23.64 5.42 13.19
C GLU A 730 -22.90 5.21 14.52
N GLU A 731 -22.01 4.21 14.57
CA GLU A 731 -21.20 3.84 15.73
C GLU A 731 -19.72 4.04 15.40
N CYS A 732 -19.17 5.17 15.82
CA CYS A 732 -17.77 5.51 15.58
C CYS A 732 -17.13 6.09 16.82
N ALA A 733 -15.87 5.77 17.04
CA ALA A 733 -15.07 6.43 18.07
C ALA A 733 -13.61 6.52 17.65
N TYR A 734 -12.92 7.51 18.16
CA TYR A 734 -11.47 7.58 18.08
C TYR A 734 -10.88 8.15 19.37
N ARG A 735 -9.64 7.76 19.64
CA ARG A 735 -8.83 8.30 20.75
C ARG A 735 -7.60 8.96 20.20
N GLY A 736 -7.27 10.10 20.79
CA GLY A 736 -5.96 10.74 20.69
C GLY A 736 -5.52 11.04 19.28
N LEU A 737 -6.44 11.26 18.34
CA LEU A 737 -6.10 11.86 17.06
C LEU A 737 -5.66 13.29 17.31
N LEU A 738 -4.63 13.76 16.61
CA LEU A 738 -4.06 15.07 16.86
C LEU A 738 -4.73 16.13 15.97
N ALA A 739 -5.00 17.29 16.53
CA ALA A 739 -5.51 18.46 15.82
C ALA A 739 -4.52 19.62 15.93
N VAL A 740 -4.56 20.51 14.93
CA VAL A 740 -3.85 21.79 14.93
C VAL A 740 -4.06 22.53 16.25
N GLY A 741 -3.00 23.13 16.77
CA GLY A 741 -2.96 23.75 18.09
C GLY A 741 -2.38 22.82 19.17
N ALA A 742 -1.86 21.66 18.77
CA ALA A 742 -1.35 20.62 19.66
C ALA A 742 -2.43 20.09 20.61
N PHE A 743 -3.56 19.69 20.04
CA PHE A 743 -4.69 19.12 20.77
C PHE A 743 -4.84 17.63 20.44
N GLU A 744 -4.75 16.76 21.44
CA GLU A 744 -5.20 15.39 21.27
C GLU A 744 -6.72 15.35 21.44
N VAL A 745 -7.42 14.87 20.44
CA VAL A 745 -8.87 14.83 20.35
C VAL A 745 -9.32 13.38 20.35
N SER A 746 -10.27 13.09 21.24
CA SER A 746 -11.03 11.85 21.24
C SER A 746 -12.50 12.20 21.12
N ALA A 747 -13.27 11.40 20.39
CA ALA A 747 -14.70 11.62 20.27
C ALA A 747 -15.43 10.30 20.10
N ARG A 748 -16.72 10.30 20.47
CA ARG A 748 -17.60 9.15 20.29
C ARG A 748 -18.92 9.56 19.67
N ARG A 749 -19.39 8.74 18.74
CA ARG A 749 -20.66 8.82 18.05
C ARG A 749 -21.43 7.52 18.28
N VAL A 750 -22.71 7.64 18.62
CA VAL A 750 -23.63 6.52 18.86
C VAL A 750 -24.97 6.84 18.20
N GLY A 751 -25.54 5.90 17.45
CA GLY A 751 -26.79 6.08 16.70
C GLY A 751 -26.78 7.33 15.79
N GLY A 752 -25.63 7.62 15.18
CA GLY A 752 -25.48 8.78 14.29
C GLY A 752 -25.42 10.13 15.02
N ARG A 753 -25.15 10.16 16.33
CA ARG A 753 -25.03 11.40 17.11
C ARG A 753 -23.73 11.45 17.89
N THR A 754 -23.04 12.57 17.84
CA THR A 754 -21.86 12.83 18.68
C THR A 754 -22.30 12.86 20.14
N MET A 755 -21.72 12.00 20.98
CA MET A 755 -22.05 11.91 22.40
C MET A 755 -21.19 12.85 23.23
N TRP A 756 -19.90 12.88 22.94
CA TRP A 756 -18.92 13.70 23.63
C TRP A 756 -17.68 13.93 22.76
N VAL A 757 -16.96 14.99 23.11
CA VAL A 757 -15.62 15.31 22.62
C VAL A 757 -14.72 15.49 23.83
N TYR A 758 -13.52 14.94 23.78
CA TYR A 758 -12.51 15.03 24.82
C TYR A 758 -11.23 15.58 24.20
N VAL A 759 -10.68 16.65 24.79
CA VAL A 759 -9.53 17.37 24.26
C VAL A 759 -8.43 17.43 25.33
N VAL A 760 -7.22 17.00 25.01
CA VAL A 760 -6.02 17.25 25.83
C VAL A 760 -5.19 18.34 25.15
N SER A 761 -4.93 19.42 25.86
CA SER A 761 -4.10 20.51 25.35
C SER A 761 -2.64 20.27 25.68
N GLN A 762 -1.79 20.05 24.66
CA GLN A 762 -0.37 19.81 24.87
C GLN A 762 0.40 21.13 25.05
N ALA A 763 -0.01 22.18 24.35
CA ALA A 763 0.73 23.46 24.30
C ALA A 763 0.00 24.65 24.97
N GLY A 764 -1.24 24.47 25.44
CA GLY A 764 -2.01 25.56 26.06
C GLY A 764 -2.58 26.58 25.05
N ASN A 765 -2.67 26.22 23.78
CA ASN A 765 -3.25 27.08 22.74
C ASN A 765 -4.76 27.30 22.98
N ARG A 766 -5.32 28.35 22.37
CA ARG A 766 -6.77 28.58 22.39
C ARG A 766 -7.48 27.48 21.59
N ALA A 767 -8.47 26.82 22.20
CA ALA A 767 -9.25 25.80 21.52
C ALA A 767 -10.49 26.42 20.86
N VAL A 768 -10.74 26.04 19.61
CA VAL A 768 -11.95 26.40 18.87
C VAL A 768 -12.56 25.12 18.31
N LEU A 769 -13.76 24.77 18.78
CA LEU A 769 -14.50 23.57 18.37
C LEU A 769 -15.74 23.99 17.59
N ARG A 770 -15.89 23.53 16.35
CA ARG A 770 -17.16 23.70 15.63
C ARG A 770 -18.21 22.81 16.26
N HIS A 771 -19.40 23.35 16.48
CA HIS A 771 -20.49 22.69 17.19
C HIS A 771 -20.92 21.37 16.48
N PRO A 772 -20.59 20.17 17.02
CA PRO A 772 -20.90 18.90 16.36
C PRO A 772 -22.32 18.39 16.65
N TRP A 773 -23.08 19.12 17.48
CA TRP A 773 -24.47 18.80 17.84
C TRP A 773 -25.46 19.66 17.07
N ALA A 774 -26.74 19.30 17.14
CA ALA A 774 -27.81 20.07 16.51
C ALA A 774 -27.82 21.53 16.99
N VAL A 775 -28.19 22.44 16.09
CA VAL A 775 -28.29 23.88 16.40
C VAL A 775 -29.19 24.10 17.62
N GLY A 776 -28.69 24.87 18.60
CA GLY A 776 -29.40 25.18 19.84
C GLY A 776 -29.19 24.18 20.99
N THR A 777 -28.42 23.10 20.78
CA THR A 777 -28.01 22.20 21.87
C THR A 777 -27.20 22.98 22.91
N ARG A 778 -27.50 22.76 24.20
CA ARG A 778 -26.71 23.37 25.28
C ARG A 778 -25.54 22.48 25.62
N VAL A 779 -24.34 23.02 25.55
CA VAL A 779 -23.10 22.29 25.78
C VAL A 779 -22.50 22.69 27.12
N GLN A 780 -21.89 21.74 27.81
CA GLN A 780 -21.05 21.99 28.99
C GLN A 780 -19.61 21.59 28.70
N ILE A 781 -18.67 22.39 29.23
CA ILE A 781 -17.24 22.14 29.15
C ILE A 781 -16.71 22.00 30.57
N TRP A 782 -16.04 20.90 30.84
CA TRP A 782 -15.33 20.65 32.07
C TRP A 782 -13.84 20.59 31.77
N GLY A 783 -13.00 21.23 32.59
CA GLY A 783 -11.55 21.20 32.52
C GLY A 783 -10.94 20.58 33.77
N ARG A 784 -9.89 19.76 33.58
CA ARG A 784 -9.18 19.05 34.65
C ARG A 784 -7.76 19.56 34.83
N ASN A 785 -7.40 19.92 36.07
CA ASN A 785 -6.09 20.46 36.44
C ASN A 785 -5.16 19.44 37.16
N GLY A 786 -5.27 18.16 36.82
CA GLY A 786 -4.59 17.07 37.53
C GLY A 786 -5.23 16.68 38.88
N THR A 787 -5.84 17.61 39.62
CA THR A 787 -6.42 17.34 40.96
C THR A 787 -7.95 17.19 40.99
N GLY A 788 -8.67 17.69 39.98
CA GLY A 788 -10.13 17.55 39.86
C GLY A 788 -10.72 18.26 38.65
N TRP A 789 -12.02 18.06 38.40
CA TRP A 789 -12.78 18.66 37.30
C TRP A 789 -13.51 19.95 37.74
N SER A 790 -13.55 20.93 36.85
CA SER A 790 -14.28 22.19 37.06
C SER A 790 -14.88 22.72 35.76
N THR A 791 -16.00 23.44 35.83
CA THR A 791 -16.63 23.99 34.62
C THR A 791 -15.79 25.11 34.01
N VAL A 792 -15.64 25.09 32.68
CA VAL A 792 -14.96 26.12 31.88
C VAL A 792 -16.00 26.90 31.09
N GLN A 793 -15.86 28.23 31.05
CA GLN A 793 -16.72 29.07 30.22
C GLN A 793 -16.16 29.13 28.80
N ALA A 794 -17.01 28.87 27.81
CA ALA A 794 -16.71 29.09 26.40
C ALA A 794 -17.44 30.32 25.88
N THR A 795 -16.82 30.98 24.90
CA THR A 795 -17.43 32.05 24.11
C THR A 795 -17.96 31.44 22.81
N ALA A 796 -19.17 31.80 22.42
CA ALA A 796 -19.71 31.45 21.11
C ALA A 796 -19.11 32.37 20.03
N GLU A 797 -18.50 31.76 19.01
CA GLU A 797 -17.91 32.45 17.86
C GLU A 797 -18.57 31.91 16.58
N GLY A 798 -19.69 32.51 16.19
CA GLY A 798 -20.51 31.97 15.10
C GLY A 798 -21.12 30.61 15.48
N ASP A 799 -20.79 29.57 14.71
CA ASP A 799 -21.16 28.18 14.95
C ASP A 799 -20.09 27.40 15.76
N CYS A 800 -19.10 28.10 16.32
CA CYS A 800 -18.01 27.51 17.09
C CYS A 800 -18.08 27.87 18.58
N LEU A 801 -17.48 27.02 19.40
CA LEU A 801 -17.21 27.25 20.82
C LEU A 801 -15.71 27.49 20.99
N ALA A 802 -15.33 28.60 21.63
CA ALA A 802 -13.95 28.95 21.87
C ALA A 802 -13.66 29.10 23.37
N TRP A 803 -12.54 28.54 23.84
CA TRP A 803 -12.09 28.69 25.23
C TRP A 803 -10.56 28.64 25.33
N ASP A 804 -10.04 29.30 26.37
CA ASP A 804 -8.62 29.26 26.68
C ASP A 804 -8.28 27.92 27.34
N THR A 805 -7.13 27.36 26.98
CA THR A 805 -6.65 26.11 27.56
C THR A 805 -5.36 26.31 28.34
N GLN A 806 -4.98 25.30 29.12
CA GLN A 806 -3.68 25.21 29.77
C GLN A 806 -2.96 23.94 29.32
N ALA A 807 -1.65 24.02 29.15
CA ALA A 807 -0.83 22.87 28.77
C ALA A 807 -0.98 21.73 29.81
N GLY A 808 -1.16 20.51 29.34
CA GLY A 808 -1.39 19.30 30.13
C GLY A 808 -2.82 19.15 30.68
N TRP A 809 -3.71 20.13 30.48
CA TRP A 809 -5.11 19.99 30.91
C TRP A 809 -5.93 19.19 29.91
N ALA A 810 -6.89 18.46 30.46
CA ALA A 810 -7.92 17.76 29.70
C ALA A 810 -9.27 18.48 29.81
N TYR A 811 -10.06 18.39 28.75
CA TYR A 811 -11.36 19.03 28.62
C TYR A 811 -12.40 18.02 28.12
N ALA A 812 -13.50 17.88 28.85
CA ALA A 812 -14.65 17.06 28.43
C ALA A 812 -15.78 17.99 27.98
N ILE A 813 -16.24 17.81 26.75
CA ILE A 813 -17.27 18.62 26.09
C ILE A 813 -18.42 17.71 25.67
N TYR A 814 -19.62 17.97 26.17
CA TYR A 814 -20.80 17.16 25.89
C TYR A 814 -22.11 17.94 26.12
N PRO A 815 -23.23 17.51 25.52
CA PRO A 815 -24.53 18.13 25.75
C PRO A 815 -24.97 18.04 27.22
N GLN A 816 -25.68 19.06 27.71
CA GLN A 816 -26.18 19.10 29.10
C GLN A 816 -27.19 17.99 29.39
N GLU A 817 -27.92 17.53 28.36
CA GLU A 817 -28.89 16.44 28.46
C GLU A 817 -28.27 15.04 28.53
N VAL A 818 -26.96 14.91 28.26
CA VAL A 818 -26.25 13.63 28.37
C VAL A 818 -25.84 13.45 29.84
N GLU A 819 -26.45 12.47 30.53
CA GLU A 819 -26.12 12.08 31.90
C GLU A 819 -24.80 11.30 31.96
N LEU A 820 -23.68 11.96 31.64
CA LEU A 820 -22.32 11.43 31.79
C LEU A 820 -21.50 12.33 32.72
N LEU A 821 -20.66 11.72 33.56
CA LEU A 821 -19.64 12.42 34.32
C LEU A 821 -18.36 12.60 33.49
N PRO A 822 -17.62 13.72 33.63
CA PRO A 822 -16.33 13.90 32.96
C PRO A 822 -15.33 12.76 33.23
N GLU A 823 -15.36 12.18 34.43
CA GLU A 823 -14.54 11.03 34.83
C GLU A 823 -14.88 9.76 34.04
N GLU A 824 -16.14 9.57 33.65
CA GLU A 824 -16.53 8.44 32.80
C GLU A 824 -15.93 8.60 31.41
N ILE A 825 -16.07 9.79 30.80
CA ILE A 825 -15.49 10.11 29.49
C ILE A 825 -13.98 9.92 29.50
N GLU A 826 -13.30 10.44 30.52
CA GLU A 826 -11.87 10.24 30.70
C GLU A 826 -11.52 8.75 30.85
N GLY A 827 -12.31 7.98 31.59
CA GLY A 827 -12.16 6.53 31.69
C GLY A 827 -12.22 5.83 30.33
N TRP A 828 -13.12 6.24 29.43
CA TRP A 828 -13.15 5.76 28.05
C TRP A 828 -11.87 6.12 27.27
N CYS A 829 -11.39 7.35 27.42
CA CYS A 829 -10.19 7.83 26.71
C CYS A 829 -8.89 7.21 27.24
N LEU A 830 -8.79 6.94 28.53
CA LEU A 830 -7.59 6.37 29.17
C LEU A 830 -7.58 4.84 29.18
N ALA A 831 -8.70 4.19 28.87
CA ALA A 831 -8.76 2.74 28.74
C ALA A 831 -7.68 2.26 27.77
N SER A 832 -6.92 1.23 28.15
CA SER A 832 -5.80 0.71 27.35
C SER A 832 -6.22 0.22 25.96
N SER A 833 -7.51 0.01 25.72
CA SER A 833 -8.05 -0.32 24.41
C SER A 833 -9.52 0.09 24.28
N PHE A 834 -9.94 0.54 23.08
CA PHE A 834 -11.32 0.37 22.62
C PHE A 834 -11.62 -1.12 22.36
N SER A 835 -10.57 -1.93 22.15
CA SER A 835 -10.64 -3.36 21.90
C SER A 835 -10.70 -4.18 23.18
N LYS A 836 -11.88 -4.23 23.78
CA LYS A 836 -12.56 -5.51 23.68
C LYS A 836 -13.67 -5.28 22.67
N ARG A 837 -13.59 -5.92 21.50
CA ARG A 837 -14.84 -6.52 20.98
C ARG A 837 -15.44 -7.21 22.20
N PRO A 838 -16.70 -6.91 22.59
CA PRO A 838 -17.26 -7.40 23.85
C PRO A 838 -16.78 -8.83 24.09
N ASP A 839 -16.22 -9.10 25.27
CA ASP A 839 -15.80 -10.46 25.61
C ASP A 839 -16.95 -11.39 25.16
N PRO A 840 -16.67 -12.43 24.37
CA PRO A 840 -17.72 -13.37 24.04
C PRO A 840 -18.33 -13.85 25.36
N PRO A 841 -19.67 -13.95 25.45
CA PRO A 841 -20.35 -14.35 26.67
C PRO A 841 -19.69 -15.61 27.23
N SER A 842 -19.40 -15.57 28.53
CA SER A 842 -18.69 -16.59 29.29
C SER A 842 -19.06 -18.01 28.86
N ALA A 843 -18.04 -18.80 28.47
CA ALA A 843 -17.98 -20.25 28.33
C ALA A 843 -19.35 -20.97 28.49
N GLY A 844 -20.15 -20.98 27.42
CA GLY A 844 -21.46 -21.61 27.43
C GLY A 844 -22.25 -21.54 26.12
N SER A 845 -21.91 -20.64 25.19
CA SER A 845 -22.46 -20.64 23.84
C SER A 845 -21.34 -20.59 22.80
N ALA A 846 -21.40 -21.47 21.80
CA ALA A 846 -20.46 -21.52 20.68
C ALA A 846 -20.16 -20.12 20.14
N THR A 847 -18.90 -19.70 20.28
CA THR A 847 -18.37 -18.43 19.77
C THR A 847 -18.50 -18.35 18.25
N PRO A 848 -18.96 -17.23 17.66
CA PRO A 848 -18.67 -16.96 16.26
C PRO A 848 -17.19 -16.58 16.17
N ARG A 849 -16.36 -17.55 15.76
CA ARG A 849 -14.98 -17.33 15.33
C ARG A 849 -15.02 -16.24 14.25
N VAL A 850 -14.23 -15.18 14.41
CA VAL A 850 -14.09 -14.15 13.35
C VAL A 850 -13.51 -14.88 12.16
N VAL A 851 -14.35 -15.18 11.18
CA VAL A 851 -13.97 -15.96 10.00
C VAL A 851 -12.96 -15.12 9.22
N ARG A 852 -11.70 -15.54 9.29
CA ARG A 852 -10.66 -15.08 8.36
C ARG A 852 -10.53 -16.17 7.31
N PRO A 853 -10.40 -15.81 6.03
CA PRO A 853 -10.20 -14.45 5.52
C PRO A 853 -11.45 -13.57 5.56
N LEU A 854 -11.28 -12.27 5.85
CA LEU A 854 -12.38 -11.31 5.64
C LEU A 854 -12.57 -11.15 4.13
N VAL A 855 -13.81 -11.23 3.66
CA VAL A 855 -14.12 -11.14 2.24
C VAL A 855 -14.94 -9.90 1.98
N HIS A 856 -14.37 -8.96 1.25
CA HIS A 856 -15.09 -7.86 0.63
C HIS A 856 -15.35 -8.21 -0.83
N GLN A 857 -16.60 -8.23 -1.27
CA GLN A 857 -16.88 -8.38 -2.69
C GLN A 857 -16.71 -7.01 -3.35
N ALA A 858 -15.79 -6.83 -4.30
CA ALA A 858 -15.59 -5.59 -5.05
C ALA A 858 -16.79 -5.22 -5.93
N HIS A 859 -16.86 -3.95 -6.35
CA HIS A 859 -17.84 -3.43 -7.31
C HIS A 859 -17.68 -3.99 -8.71
N THR A 860 -16.65 -4.81 -8.96
CA THR A 860 -16.46 -5.64 -10.15
C THR A 860 -16.99 -7.07 -9.96
N GLY A 861 -17.43 -7.43 -8.76
CA GLY A 861 -17.94 -8.76 -8.39
C GLY A 861 -16.88 -9.74 -7.92
N ARG A 862 -15.61 -9.39 -8.14
CA ARG A 862 -14.45 -10.12 -7.65
C ARG A 862 -14.36 -10.02 -6.14
N ARG A 863 -13.72 -10.99 -5.52
CA ARG A 863 -13.50 -10.96 -4.07
C ARG A 863 -12.15 -10.33 -3.74
N VAL A 864 -12.15 -9.51 -2.71
CA VAL A 864 -10.99 -8.90 -2.08
C VAL A 864 -10.90 -9.52 -0.70
N PHE A 865 -9.87 -10.34 -0.51
CA PHE A 865 -9.68 -11.08 0.73
C PHE A 865 -8.68 -10.32 1.62
N LEU A 866 -8.87 -10.35 2.93
CA LEU A 866 -7.84 -10.05 3.92
C LEU A 866 -7.51 -11.34 4.64
N GLY A 867 -6.34 -11.91 4.34
CA GLY A 867 -6.01 -13.29 4.67
C GLY A 867 -6.23 -14.27 3.51
N LYS A 868 -5.99 -15.56 3.76
CA LYS A 868 -6.05 -16.64 2.77
C LYS A 868 -6.26 -17.99 3.45
N ASP A 869 -6.97 -18.88 2.80
CA ASP A 869 -7.12 -20.30 3.13
C ASP A 869 -7.23 -21.15 1.85
N GLY A 870 -7.44 -22.47 2.00
CA GLY A 870 -7.57 -23.39 0.86
C GLY A 870 -8.76 -23.09 -0.05
N GLU A 871 -9.88 -22.61 0.51
CA GLU A 871 -11.06 -22.24 -0.27
C GLU A 871 -10.82 -20.94 -1.04
N THR A 872 -10.22 -19.94 -0.42
CA THR A 872 -9.98 -18.64 -1.06
C THR A 872 -8.88 -18.66 -2.11
N ASP A 873 -7.88 -19.55 -2.03
CA ASP A 873 -6.93 -19.73 -3.13
C ASP A 873 -7.62 -20.25 -4.40
N LEU A 874 -8.52 -21.22 -4.25
CA LEU A 874 -9.37 -21.72 -5.34
C LEU A 874 -10.19 -20.58 -5.94
N LEU A 875 -10.90 -19.82 -5.10
CA LEU A 875 -11.74 -18.70 -5.55
C LEU A 875 -10.92 -17.61 -6.25
N ARG A 876 -9.70 -17.33 -5.78
CA ARG A 876 -8.77 -16.38 -6.42
C ARG A 876 -8.32 -16.86 -7.80
N LYS A 877 -7.89 -18.13 -7.91
CA LYS A 877 -7.48 -18.74 -9.19
C LYS A 877 -8.63 -18.76 -10.20
N LEU A 878 -9.84 -19.11 -9.75
CA LEU A 878 -11.06 -19.01 -10.55
C LEU A 878 -11.30 -17.57 -10.99
N ASP A 879 -11.30 -16.58 -10.07
CA ASP A 879 -11.51 -15.18 -10.40
C ASP A 879 -10.47 -14.69 -11.45
N HIS A 880 -9.21 -15.10 -11.32
CA HIS A 880 -8.14 -14.77 -12.27
C HIS A 880 -8.37 -15.34 -13.68
N PHE A 881 -8.82 -16.60 -13.79
CA PHE A 881 -9.01 -17.26 -15.09
C PHE A 881 -10.32 -16.90 -15.79
N THR A 882 -11.30 -16.39 -15.04
CA THR A 882 -12.68 -16.30 -15.52
C THR A 882 -13.16 -14.87 -15.73
N PHE A 883 -12.52 -13.86 -15.15
CA PHE A 883 -12.99 -12.47 -15.25
C PHE A 883 -12.29 -11.64 -16.32
N ASP A 884 -13.04 -10.73 -16.93
CA ASP A 884 -12.49 -9.68 -17.79
C ASP A 884 -11.61 -8.73 -16.96
N TYR A 885 -10.54 -8.20 -17.58
CA TYR A 885 -9.70 -7.16 -16.97
C TYR A 885 -10.29 -5.78 -17.24
N TYR A 886 -10.03 -4.84 -16.33
CA TYR A 886 -10.11 -3.43 -16.63
C TYR A 886 -8.77 -3.00 -17.22
N ALA A 887 -8.79 -2.56 -18.48
CA ALA A 887 -7.63 -1.93 -19.12
C ALA A 887 -7.91 -0.41 -19.20
N GLY A 888 -7.26 0.36 -18.34
CA GLY A 888 -7.57 1.79 -18.18
C GLY A 888 -9.04 2.03 -17.79
N ASN A 889 -9.70 2.98 -18.46
CA ASN A 889 -11.08 3.39 -18.17
C ASN A 889 -12.17 2.50 -18.80
N HIS A 890 -11.80 1.41 -19.49
CA HIS A 890 -12.74 0.59 -20.26
C HIS A 890 -12.68 -0.89 -19.87
N ARG A 891 -13.85 -1.54 -19.90
CA ARG A 891 -13.99 -2.99 -19.68
C ARG A 891 -13.84 -3.69 -21.02
N GLU A 892 -12.73 -4.42 -21.21
CA GLU A 892 -12.52 -5.24 -22.40
C GLU A 892 -12.55 -6.73 -22.03
N SER A 893 -13.48 -7.48 -22.62
CA SER A 893 -13.54 -8.95 -22.50
C SER A 893 -12.70 -9.60 -23.59
N ARG A 894 -11.65 -10.33 -23.23
CA ARG A 894 -10.81 -11.05 -24.21
C ARG A 894 -10.37 -12.46 -23.78
N LEU A 895 -10.90 -13.04 -22.69
CA LEU A 895 -10.29 -14.23 -22.07
C LEU A 895 -11.27 -15.37 -21.77
N ALA A 896 -11.32 -16.32 -22.71
CA ALA A 896 -11.22 -17.77 -22.51
C ALA A 896 -11.40 -18.46 -23.87
N ALA A 897 -10.57 -19.47 -24.17
CA ALA A 897 -10.77 -20.30 -25.37
C ALA A 897 -11.74 -21.45 -25.06
N TYR A 898 -11.61 -22.05 -23.87
CA TYR A 898 -12.46 -23.15 -23.39
C TYR A 898 -12.69 -23.06 -21.89
N ARG A 899 -13.94 -23.32 -21.45
CA ARG A 899 -14.34 -23.54 -20.05
C ARG A 899 -15.13 -24.83 -20.01
N LEU A 900 -14.60 -25.84 -19.35
CA LEU A 900 -15.04 -27.21 -19.45
C LEU A 900 -15.37 -27.73 -18.07
N ASP A 901 -16.57 -28.26 -17.93
CA ASP A 901 -17.09 -28.77 -16.68
C ASP A 901 -17.32 -30.27 -16.84
N PHE A 902 -16.57 -31.07 -16.10
CA PHE A 902 -16.48 -32.52 -16.25
C PHE A 902 -17.42 -33.16 -15.24
N GLY A 903 -18.46 -33.81 -15.74
CA GLY A 903 -19.44 -34.41 -14.86
C GLY A 903 -20.49 -35.20 -15.60
N VAL A 904 -21.69 -35.19 -15.06
CA VAL A 904 -22.85 -35.84 -15.69
C VAL A 904 -23.33 -35.02 -16.89
N GLY A 905 -24.02 -35.66 -17.84
CA GLY A 905 -24.53 -34.99 -19.02
C GLY A 905 -25.56 -33.90 -18.68
N ALA A 906 -25.63 -32.85 -19.53
CA ALA A 906 -26.49 -31.69 -19.31
C ALA A 906 -27.99 -32.03 -19.25
N GLU A 907 -28.40 -33.11 -19.91
CA GLU A 907 -29.74 -33.70 -19.84
C GLU A 907 -30.09 -34.28 -18.46
N THR A 908 -29.07 -34.56 -17.64
CA THR A 908 -29.20 -35.13 -16.30
C THR A 908 -29.13 -34.07 -15.21
N GLN A 909 -28.37 -32.99 -15.43
CA GLN A 909 -28.17 -31.94 -14.44
C GLN A 909 -28.03 -30.56 -15.10
N GLN A 910 -28.87 -29.62 -14.66
CA GLN A 910 -28.76 -28.22 -15.06
C GLN A 910 -28.08 -27.42 -13.93
N LYS A 911 -26.81 -27.10 -14.10
CA LYS A 911 -26.03 -26.31 -13.15
C LYS A 911 -26.31 -24.81 -13.24
N ARG A 912 -26.13 -24.14 -12.10
CA ARG A 912 -26.28 -22.69 -11.94
C ARG A 912 -24.92 -22.03 -11.84
N TYR A 913 -24.18 -21.97 -12.96
CA TYR A 913 -22.82 -21.42 -12.98
C TYR A 913 -22.73 -19.96 -12.51
N GLU A 914 -23.84 -19.21 -12.53
CA GLU A 914 -23.89 -17.87 -11.94
C GLU A 914 -23.71 -17.87 -10.41
N LEU A 915 -23.94 -18.98 -9.72
CA LEU A 915 -23.63 -19.11 -8.29
C LEU A 915 -22.13 -19.32 -8.04
N ALA A 916 -21.45 -20.00 -8.97
CA ALA A 916 -20.00 -20.18 -8.91
C ALA A 916 -19.23 -18.93 -9.37
N LEU A 917 -19.74 -18.21 -10.37
CA LEU A 917 -19.09 -17.04 -10.99
C LEU A 917 -20.10 -15.88 -11.18
N PRO A 918 -20.41 -15.11 -10.11
CA PRO A 918 -21.57 -14.22 -10.04
C PRO A 918 -21.65 -13.03 -11.01
N ARG A 919 -20.62 -12.76 -11.83
CA ARG A 919 -20.61 -11.58 -12.73
C ARG A 919 -20.19 -11.83 -14.18
N GLN A 920 -20.34 -13.06 -14.65
CA GLN A 920 -20.14 -13.38 -16.06
C GLN A 920 -21.38 -13.20 -16.96
N MET A 921 -22.50 -12.77 -16.39
CA MET A 921 -23.58 -12.14 -17.16
C MET A 921 -23.09 -10.77 -17.62
N HIS A 922 -22.79 -10.58 -18.90
CA HIS A 922 -22.47 -9.25 -19.42
C HIS A 922 -23.62 -8.28 -19.16
N VAL A 923 -23.28 -7.00 -19.06
CA VAL A 923 -24.24 -5.90 -19.16
C VAL A 923 -25.01 -6.11 -20.47
N GLY A 924 -26.33 -6.31 -20.39
CA GLY A 924 -27.19 -6.67 -21.53
C GLY A 924 -27.67 -8.12 -21.59
N GLY A 925 -27.40 -8.96 -20.58
CA GLY A 925 -27.99 -10.31 -20.48
C GLY A 925 -27.37 -11.36 -21.41
N VAL A 926 -26.26 -11.02 -22.08
CA VAL A 926 -25.43 -11.99 -22.81
C VAL A 926 -24.50 -12.64 -21.81
N LEU A 927 -24.65 -13.94 -21.56
CA LEU A 927 -23.63 -14.71 -20.85
C LEU A 927 -22.32 -14.61 -21.64
N GLY A 928 -21.20 -14.33 -21.00
CA GLY A 928 -19.89 -14.71 -21.54
C GLY A 928 -19.86 -16.24 -21.82
N GLN A 929 -18.79 -16.79 -22.37
CA GLN A 929 -18.73 -18.25 -22.61
C GLN A 929 -19.06 -19.01 -21.30
N THR A 930 -20.23 -19.66 -21.27
CA THR A 930 -20.63 -20.56 -20.19
C THR A 930 -19.69 -21.77 -20.15
N PHE A 931 -19.61 -22.45 -19.00
CA PHE A 931 -18.99 -23.76 -18.97
C PHE A 931 -19.70 -24.70 -19.94
N ARG A 932 -18.90 -25.42 -20.71
CA ARG A 932 -19.35 -26.50 -21.58
C ARG A 932 -19.28 -27.80 -20.78
N PRO A 933 -20.41 -28.47 -20.56
CA PRO A 933 -20.42 -29.77 -19.90
C PRO A 933 -19.73 -30.81 -20.79
N ILE A 934 -18.86 -31.60 -20.18
CA ILE A 934 -18.14 -32.72 -20.77
C ILE A 934 -18.64 -33.99 -20.08
N SER A 935 -19.14 -34.92 -20.88
CA SER A 935 -19.59 -36.23 -20.43
C SER A 935 -18.58 -37.34 -20.80
N PRO A 936 -18.61 -38.50 -20.12
CA PRO A 936 -17.73 -39.65 -20.43
C PRO A 936 -17.74 -40.12 -21.89
N ASP A 937 -18.85 -39.94 -22.60
CA ASP A 937 -19.08 -40.42 -23.97
C ASP A 937 -18.72 -39.39 -25.07
N MET A 938 -18.28 -38.18 -24.69
CA MET A 938 -17.93 -37.12 -25.63
C MET A 938 -16.58 -37.38 -26.31
N LEU A 939 -16.55 -38.26 -27.31
CA LEU A 939 -15.33 -38.61 -28.05
C LEU A 939 -14.83 -37.46 -28.93
N PHE A 940 -13.51 -37.33 -29.00
CA PHE A 940 -12.84 -36.37 -29.86
C PHE A 940 -13.09 -36.70 -31.33
N THR A 941 -13.43 -35.67 -32.10
CA THR A 941 -13.39 -35.70 -33.57
C THR A 941 -12.78 -34.40 -34.07
N ALA A 942 -12.09 -34.44 -35.21
CA ALA A 942 -11.54 -33.24 -35.85
C ALA A 942 -12.61 -32.16 -36.14
N ARG A 943 -13.90 -32.55 -36.24
CA ARG A 943 -15.01 -31.61 -36.40
C ARG A 943 -15.44 -30.96 -35.08
N ALA A 944 -15.44 -31.72 -33.98
CA ALA A 944 -15.80 -31.21 -32.67
C ALA A 944 -14.67 -30.35 -32.08
N GLY A 945 -13.42 -30.66 -32.43
CA GLY A 945 -12.21 -29.99 -31.92
C GLY A 945 -11.98 -30.20 -30.43
N ILE A 946 -12.78 -31.03 -29.77
CA ILE A 946 -12.69 -31.31 -28.33
C ILE A 946 -13.36 -32.64 -27.99
N GLY A 947 -12.80 -33.39 -27.04
CA GLY A 947 -13.38 -34.64 -26.51
C GLY A 947 -12.33 -35.65 -26.04
N TRP A 948 -12.79 -36.80 -25.57
CA TRP A 948 -11.94 -37.93 -25.14
C TRP A 948 -11.36 -38.71 -26.32
N GLU A 949 -10.11 -39.14 -26.22
CA GLU A 949 -9.48 -39.97 -27.25
C GLU A 949 -10.17 -41.35 -27.35
N PRO A 950 -10.46 -41.86 -28.55
CA PRO A 950 -11.04 -43.19 -28.74
C PRO A 950 -10.17 -44.29 -28.11
N GLY A 951 -10.77 -45.11 -27.25
CA GLY A 951 -10.04 -46.17 -26.52
C GLY A 951 -9.67 -45.81 -25.08
N SER A 952 -9.99 -44.59 -24.62
CA SER A 952 -10.04 -44.28 -23.19
C SER A 952 -10.98 -45.27 -22.47
N ALA A 953 -10.59 -45.77 -21.30
CA ALA A 953 -11.33 -46.80 -20.56
C ALA A 953 -12.73 -46.35 -20.10
N ALA A 954 -13.48 -47.22 -19.44
CA ALA A 954 -14.82 -46.90 -18.90
C ALA A 954 -14.75 -45.75 -17.88
N LEU A 955 -14.92 -44.53 -18.37
CA LEU A 955 -14.99 -43.31 -17.58
C LEU A 955 -16.30 -43.27 -16.79
N VAL A 956 -16.23 -42.83 -15.53
CA VAL A 956 -17.38 -42.71 -14.63
C VAL A 956 -17.60 -41.24 -14.32
N ALA A 957 -18.84 -40.77 -14.51
CA ALA A 957 -19.30 -39.47 -14.04
C ALA A 957 -20.24 -39.63 -12.85
N LEU A 958 -20.05 -38.81 -11.80
CA LEU A 958 -20.91 -38.77 -10.61
C LEU A 958 -21.10 -37.32 -10.18
N ASP A 959 -22.28 -37.00 -9.65
CA ASP A 959 -22.60 -35.73 -8.97
C ASP A 959 -22.91 -36.02 -7.49
N ARG A 960 -22.21 -35.34 -6.59
CA ARG A 960 -22.35 -35.40 -5.14
C ARG A 960 -23.22 -34.28 -4.57
N GLY A 961 -23.56 -33.27 -5.38
CA GLY A 961 -24.37 -32.11 -4.96
C GLY A 961 -23.63 -31.02 -4.17
N GLU A 962 -22.53 -31.35 -3.48
CA GLU A 962 -21.74 -30.48 -2.61
C GLU A 962 -20.25 -30.52 -3.00
N PRO A 963 -19.42 -29.49 -2.69
CA PRO A 963 -19.74 -28.28 -1.91
C PRO A 963 -20.24 -27.09 -2.73
N ASP A 964 -20.05 -27.10 -4.06
CA ASP A 964 -20.54 -26.05 -4.96
C ASP A 964 -20.68 -26.54 -6.41
N GLU A 965 -21.19 -25.67 -7.28
CA GLU A 965 -21.48 -25.98 -8.68
C GLU A 965 -20.27 -26.43 -9.52
N LEU A 966 -19.03 -26.07 -9.16
CA LEU A 966 -17.82 -26.46 -9.89
C LEU A 966 -17.10 -27.66 -9.28
N ARG A 967 -17.41 -28.01 -8.02
CA ARG A 967 -16.77 -29.12 -7.28
C ARG A 967 -17.67 -30.32 -7.04
N ARG A 968 -18.99 -30.15 -7.22
CA ARG A 968 -20.00 -31.18 -6.91
C ARG A 968 -19.90 -32.46 -7.72
N ASP A 969 -19.42 -32.39 -8.95
CA ASP A 969 -19.34 -33.52 -9.87
C ASP A 969 -17.97 -33.61 -10.52
N PHE A 970 -17.71 -34.77 -11.11
CA PHE A 970 -16.45 -35.08 -11.76
C PHE A 970 -16.65 -36.14 -12.84
N ILE A 971 -15.65 -36.26 -13.71
CA ILE A 971 -15.36 -37.49 -14.45
C ILE A 971 -14.11 -38.15 -13.83
N GLY A 972 -14.09 -39.47 -13.72
CA GLY A 972 -12.92 -40.20 -13.25
C GLY A 972 -12.76 -41.58 -13.84
N GLY A 973 -11.60 -42.18 -13.56
CA GLY A 973 -11.24 -43.51 -14.01
C GLY A 973 -10.16 -44.16 -13.15
N GLU A 974 -10.04 -45.49 -13.27
CA GLU A 974 -8.99 -46.29 -12.63
C GLU A 974 -7.75 -46.46 -13.53
N THR A 975 -7.88 -46.20 -14.83
CA THR A 975 -6.81 -46.29 -15.83
C THR A 975 -6.65 -44.97 -16.56
N GLU A 976 -5.56 -44.79 -17.28
CA GLU A 976 -5.29 -43.56 -18.02
C GLU A 976 -6.36 -43.24 -19.07
N ALA A 977 -6.59 -41.94 -19.27
CA ALA A 977 -7.43 -41.41 -20.34
C ALA A 977 -6.89 -40.06 -20.83
N THR A 978 -7.06 -39.78 -22.12
CA THR A 978 -6.58 -38.53 -22.73
C THR A 978 -7.76 -37.69 -23.22
N PHE A 979 -7.83 -36.44 -22.77
CA PHE A 979 -8.76 -35.44 -23.27
C PHE A 979 -8.05 -34.52 -24.26
N VAL A 980 -8.60 -34.38 -25.47
CA VAL A 980 -7.97 -33.67 -26.58
C VAL A 980 -8.72 -32.37 -26.86
N ILE A 981 -7.99 -31.28 -27.05
CA ILE A 981 -8.51 -29.95 -27.36
C ILE A 981 -7.77 -29.36 -28.56
N GLU A 982 -8.49 -28.83 -29.53
CA GLU A 982 -7.95 -28.06 -30.65
C GLU A 982 -7.60 -26.65 -30.22
N LEU A 983 -6.34 -26.27 -30.41
CA LEU A 983 -5.80 -24.97 -30.04
C LEU A 983 -5.02 -24.38 -31.23
N PRO A 984 -5.28 -23.11 -31.59
CA PRO A 984 -4.40 -22.38 -32.48
C PRO A 984 -2.97 -22.27 -31.94
N ARG A 985 -2.04 -21.83 -32.80
CA ARG A 985 -0.69 -21.48 -32.40
C ARG A 985 -0.73 -20.39 -31.31
N GLY A 986 0.01 -20.63 -30.24
CA GLY A 986 0.08 -19.73 -29.10
C GLY A 986 0.63 -20.42 -27.85
N ARG A 987 0.77 -19.63 -26.79
CA ARG A 987 0.91 -20.14 -25.43
C ARG A 987 -0.45 -20.09 -24.77
N TYR A 988 -0.72 -21.04 -23.89
CA TYR A 988 -1.97 -21.17 -23.18
C TYR A 988 -1.68 -21.61 -21.75
N ASP A 989 -2.57 -21.28 -20.83
CA ASP A 989 -2.57 -21.78 -19.47
C ASP A 989 -3.87 -22.55 -19.22
N VAL A 990 -3.76 -23.69 -18.54
CA VAL A 990 -4.88 -24.55 -18.18
C VAL A 990 -5.02 -24.60 -16.67
N LEU A 991 -6.06 -23.95 -16.15
CA LEU A 991 -6.52 -24.13 -14.78
C LEU A 991 -7.32 -25.43 -14.70
N PHE A 992 -7.11 -26.22 -13.67
CA PHE A 992 -7.94 -27.39 -13.38
C PHE A 992 -8.43 -27.43 -11.94
N ILE A 993 -9.50 -28.19 -11.70
CA ILE A 993 -9.97 -28.57 -10.36
C ILE A 993 -10.14 -30.08 -10.34
N THR A 994 -9.59 -30.75 -9.32
CA THR A 994 -9.63 -32.20 -9.13
C THR A 994 -9.97 -32.54 -7.68
N GLY A 995 -10.89 -33.50 -7.46
CA GLY A 995 -11.28 -33.98 -6.13
C GLY A 995 -12.63 -34.70 -6.14
N ASP A 996 -13.02 -35.21 -4.97
CA ASP A 996 -14.34 -35.81 -4.71
C ASP A 996 -14.73 -35.50 -3.25
N SER A 997 -15.96 -35.04 -3.02
CA SER A 997 -16.43 -34.69 -1.69
C SER A 997 -16.69 -35.90 -0.79
N GLU A 998 -16.82 -37.11 -1.35
CA GLU A 998 -17.17 -38.32 -0.58
C GLU A 998 -16.09 -39.41 -0.59
N ALA A 999 -15.10 -39.35 -1.49
CA ALA A 999 -14.08 -40.38 -1.61
C ALA A 999 -12.68 -39.81 -1.85
N PRO A 1000 -11.61 -40.48 -1.40
CA PRO A 1000 -10.25 -40.07 -1.72
C PRO A 1000 -9.95 -40.23 -3.21
N SER A 1001 -9.06 -39.40 -3.74
CA SER A 1001 -8.63 -39.45 -5.15
C SER A 1001 -7.16 -39.05 -5.32
N TYR A 1002 -6.56 -39.50 -6.41
CA TYR A 1002 -5.21 -39.11 -6.82
C TYR A 1002 -5.19 -38.93 -8.33
N THR A 1003 -4.98 -37.69 -8.79
CA THR A 1003 -5.08 -37.31 -10.21
C THR A 1003 -3.76 -36.73 -10.69
N GLU A 1004 -3.04 -37.44 -11.55
CA GLU A 1004 -1.91 -36.86 -12.29
C GLU A 1004 -2.42 -36.29 -13.61
N ILE A 1005 -2.00 -35.07 -13.96
CA ILE A 1005 -2.41 -34.36 -15.18
C ILE A 1005 -1.17 -34.04 -16.01
N ALA A 1006 -1.06 -34.64 -17.19
CA ALA A 1006 0.06 -34.42 -18.10
C ALA A 1006 -0.39 -33.75 -19.39
N VAL A 1007 0.23 -32.62 -19.75
CA VAL A 1007 0.15 -32.07 -21.11
C VAL A 1007 1.13 -32.88 -21.97
N GLU A 1008 0.60 -33.60 -22.95
CA GLU A 1008 1.41 -34.58 -23.69
C GLU A 1008 2.65 -33.96 -24.34
N GLY A 1009 3.83 -34.53 -24.01
CA GLY A 1009 5.13 -34.09 -24.50
C GLY A 1009 5.61 -32.75 -23.93
N GLN A 1010 4.99 -32.25 -22.85
CA GLN A 1010 5.31 -30.95 -22.25
C GLN A 1010 5.47 -31.07 -20.73
N SER A 1011 4.48 -30.61 -19.95
CA SER A 1011 4.51 -30.51 -18.49
C SER A 1011 3.63 -31.59 -17.83
N THR A 1012 3.88 -31.89 -16.55
CA THR A 1012 3.05 -32.81 -15.77
C THR A 1012 2.89 -32.26 -14.36
N TRP A 1013 1.66 -32.20 -13.90
CA TRP A 1013 1.30 -31.92 -12.51
C TRP A 1013 0.97 -33.22 -11.79
N LYS A 1014 1.43 -33.33 -10.54
CA LYS A 1014 1.14 -34.43 -9.64
C LYS A 1014 0.82 -33.86 -8.26
N PRO A 1015 -0.22 -34.34 -7.57
CA PRO A 1015 -0.47 -33.94 -6.20
C PRO A 1015 0.60 -34.58 -5.30
N GLU A 1016 1.03 -33.85 -4.26
CA GLU A 1016 2.04 -34.35 -3.30
C GLU A 1016 1.56 -35.60 -2.56
N ARG A 1017 0.24 -35.71 -2.33
CA ARG A 1017 -0.42 -36.87 -1.72
C ARG A 1017 -1.79 -37.12 -2.35
N ALA A 1018 -2.40 -38.27 -2.04
CA ALA A 1018 -3.81 -38.48 -2.33
C ALA A 1018 -4.68 -37.47 -1.57
N LEU A 1019 -5.62 -36.87 -2.28
CA LEU A 1019 -6.66 -36.01 -1.73
C LEU A 1019 -7.65 -36.88 -0.95
N GLN A 1020 -8.01 -36.46 0.26
CA GLN A 1020 -9.04 -37.12 1.06
C GLN A 1020 -10.44 -36.75 0.55
N ALA A 1021 -11.46 -37.47 1.02
CA ALA A 1021 -12.85 -37.10 0.79
C ALA A 1021 -13.11 -35.67 1.30
N GLY A 1022 -13.65 -34.80 0.44
CA GLY A 1022 -13.88 -33.39 0.75
C GLY A 1022 -12.74 -32.45 0.33
N GLU A 1023 -11.57 -32.97 -0.03
CA GLU A 1023 -10.44 -32.17 -0.49
C GLU A 1023 -10.44 -32.01 -2.01
N PHE A 1024 -10.07 -30.81 -2.45
CA PHE A 1024 -9.94 -30.46 -3.86
C PHE A 1024 -8.61 -29.77 -4.09
N ALA A 1025 -7.91 -30.13 -5.18
CA ALA A 1025 -6.75 -29.40 -5.65
C ALA A 1025 -7.11 -28.54 -6.87
N CYS A 1026 -6.46 -27.39 -6.96
CA CYS A 1026 -6.59 -26.47 -8.08
C CYS A 1026 -5.23 -25.87 -8.45
N ASP A 1027 -4.80 -26.05 -9.69
CA ASP A 1027 -3.51 -25.55 -10.18
C ASP A 1027 -3.54 -25.20 -11.66
N ILE A 1028 -2.44 -24.62 -12.16
CA ILE A 1028 -2.30 -24.12 -13.52
C ILE A 1028 -1.16 -24.85 -14.25
N LEU A 1029 -1.43 -25.34 -15.46
CA LEU A 1029 -0.44 -25.97 -16.33
C LEU A 1029 -0.26 -25.19 -17.65
N PRO A 1030 0.97 -24.88 -18.07
CA PRO A 1030 1.22 -24.23 -19.35
C PRO A 1030 1.11 -25.21 -20.53
N ILE A 1031 0.61 -24.73 -21.66
CA ILE A 1031 0.58 -25.41 -22.96
C ILE A 1031 1.21 -24.51 -24.03
N ALA A 1032 2.20 -25.01 -24.75
CA ALA A 1032 2.87 -24.34 -25.85
C ALA A 1032 2.53 -24.98 -27.20
N MET A 1033 1.68 -24.31 -28.00
CA MET A 1033 1.31 -24.72 -29.35
C MET A 1033 2.24 -24.06 -30.37
N ARG A 1034 3.15 -24.84 -30.97
CA ARG A 1034 4.09 -24.35 -32.01
C ARG A 1034 3.41 -24.04 -33.36
N LYS A 1035 2.25 -24.65 -33.62
CA LYS A 1035 1.38 -24.49 -34.78
C LYS A 1035 -0.06 -24.76 -34.35
N ASP A 1036 -1.02 -24.39 -35.19
CA ASP A 1036 -2.41 -24.80 -34.99
C ASP A 1036 -2.48 -26.34 -34.97
N GLY A 1037 -3.21 -26.91 -34.01
CA GLY A 1037 -3.29 -28.36 -33.84
C GLY A 1037 -4.01 -28.78 -32.57
N TYR A 1038 -3.69 -29.96 -32.06
CA TYR A 1038 -4.34 -30.56 -30.90
C TYR A 1038 -3.39 -30.65 -29.71
N ALA A 1039 -3.91 -30.35 -28.52
CA ALA A 1039 -3.24 -30.60 -27.25
C ALA A 1039 -3.96 -31.76 -26.53
N GLY A 1040 -3.20 -32.80 -26.19
CA GLY A 1040 -3.66 -33.90 -25.34
C GLY A 1040 -3.38 -33.59 -23.87
N ILE A 1041 -4.38 -33.75 -23.03
CA ILE A 1041 -4.30 -33.65 -21.57
C ILE A 1041 -4.61 -35.05 -21.03
N ARG A 1042 -3.59 -35.73 -20.52
CA ARG A 1042 -3.69 -37.09 -20.01
C ARG A 1042 -3.92 -37.10 -18.50
N PHE A 1043 -4.91 -37.87 -18.07
CA PHE A 1043 -5.22 -38.12 -16.67
C PHE A 1043 -4.79 -39.54 -16.29
N SER A 1044 -4.14 -39.69 -15.14
CA SER A 1044 -3.73 -40.98 -14.61
C SER A 1044 -3.71 -40.99 -13.08
N THR A 1045 -3.52 -42.17 -12.48
CA THR A 1045 -3.58 -42.35 -11.02
C THR A 1045 -2.60 -43.41 -10.54
N LEU A 1046 -2.40 -43.52 -9.23
CA LEU A 1046 -1.61 -44.59 -8.61
C LEU A 1046 -2.37 -45.93 -8.64
N PRO A 1047 -1.67 -47.08 -8.61
CA PRO A 1047 -2.32 -48.38 -8.54
C PRO A 1047 -3.31 -48.48 -7.37
N GLY A 1048 -4.57 -48.85 -7.66
CA GLY A 1048 -5.63 -49.01 -6.66
C GLY A 1048 -6.33 -47.71 -6.24
N MET A 1049 -5.98 -46.57 -6.85
CA MET A 1049 -6.65 -45.28 -6.67
C MET A 1049 -7.48 -44.91 -7.91
N VAL A 1050 -8.23 -43.81 -7.80
CA VAL A 1050 -8.98 -43.22 -8.91
C VAL A 1050 -8.52 -41.79 -9.13
N TRP A 1051 -8.44 -41.38 -10.39
CA TRP A 1051 -8.32 -39.97 -10.74
C TRP A 1051 -9.72 -39.37 -10.95
N ARG A 1052 -9.86 -38.08 -10.66
CA ARG A 1052 -11.10 -37.30 -10.71
C ARG A 1052 -10.82 -35.94 -11.30
N ILE A 1053 -11.58 -35.48 -12.28
CA ILE A 1053 -11.48 -34.12 -12.82
C ILE A 1053 -12.85 -33.48 -12.78
N ASN A 1054 -12.93 -32.28 -12.21
CA ASN A 1054 -14.16 -31.51 -12.07
C ASN A 1054 -14.22 -30.41 -13.13
N VAL A 1055 -13.13 -29.65 -13.30
CA VAL A 1055 -13.11 -28.48 -14.21
C VAL A 1055 -11.79 -28.37 -14.96
N LEU A 1056 -11.84 -27.90 -16.21
CA LEU A 1056 -10.69 -27.35 -16.95
C LEU A 1056 -11.04 -25.99 -17.57
N ILE A 1057 -10.17 -25.00 -17.44
CA ILE A 1057 -10.29 -23.69 -18.10
C ILE A 1057 -9.02 -23.42 -18.88
N VAL A 1058 -9.13 -23.24 -20.20
CA VAL A 1058 -8.01 -23.00 -21.11
C VAL A 1058 -8.05 -21.56 -21.61
N ASN A 1059 -7.05 -20.78 -21.20
CA ASN A 1059 -6.88 -19.40 -21.63
C ASN A 1059 -5.68 -19.30 -22.58
N LYS A 1060 -5.82 -18.53 -23.65
CA LYS A 1060 -4.66 -18.15 -24.46
C LYS A 1060 -3.82 -17.21 -23.62
N GLY A 1061 -2.58 -17.60 -23.36
CA GLY A 1061 -1.56 -16.75 -22.75
C GLY A 1061 -1.33 -15.57 -23.67
N TYR A 1062 -1.84 -14.41 -23.27
CA TYR A 1062 -1.42 -13.15 -23.84
C TYR A 1062 -0.12 -12.76 -23.15
N VAL A 1063 0.83 -12.25 -23.94
CA VAL A 1063 2.12 -11.69 -23.48
C VAL A 1063 1.91 -10.32 -22.80
N TYR A 1064 0.79 -10.15 -22.10
CA TYR A 1064 0.62 -9.10 -21.09
C TYR A 1064 0.65 -9.71 -19.69
N LEU A 1065 1.38 -10.83 -19.55
CA LEU A 1065 2.06 -11.34 -18.35
C LEU A 1065 3.49 -11.71 -18.74
#